data_AF-A0A3G6RTY3-F1
#
_entry.id   AF-A0A3G6RTY3-F1
#
_cell.length_a   1.000
_cell.length_b   1.000
_cell.length_c   1.000
_cell.angle_alpha   90.00
_cell.angle_beta   90.00
_cell.angle_gamma   90.00
#
_symmetry.space_group_name_H-M   'P 1'
#
loop_
_entity.id
_entity.type
_entity.pdbx_description
1 polymer ?
#
loop_
_entity_poly.entity_id
_entity_poly.type
_entity_poly.pdbx_seq_one_letter_code
_entity_poly.pdbx_strand_id
1 'polypeptide(L)'
;MNEATLEARIDRVLHTVFPTFKEVKVEHQTSFTLKIGHHYIPLDSGYSAKNIVRGISDIILKIDGQNVILLELKQENVAISSGDIAQGISYARLLDQMPAITLISNGKINRFFNTYTKEEIITDSVDFGMINECIKDSFALAANDFKDAVNLLLNNDPELFAHVINQITQQKFLRLTGEIGDLTKPICPDFVIDRSILAEVIEAFDDKTSLIGVQGQAFSGKTMLLYQFFSRLNSQENFVFYLDCHDHNYSIYRQLANTFTKNSGMRVSDEQIREWLHSSLRVGSENRFYLLLDNFNESISNVIMDEIIELIDIFDDGHHRILYTVDEFNLQQLAYVPFKNYKTVIGEKSKIIKLDALDDDEYFQANEIMFDKFKLVIENGGHYAAEYREPRIIRHLISLYKNDALVEGQYDKIQPIPDVYLLKLLTNNQTYSQEIHRLMSMMAECFMEENNLRKQNSDLNVAASLSGSITIDIFKRKYNDHYEGLIKSSITVIRHFRNNGFSILYPKLPELLANYCIPIISRLLAEDSETRDIDQNLNYFSELTMAVPYCDIVGAAVLMEISQTKPKLFSDLINRMLKVEPKKEVISDQSRLLLFDENAGHIDIDYEKKKYGNEGLLIADFFPFAVLSQLAPFPMGDENHCENSDLTPYNFHLTFIHKIASSPIFIHRADRRSLLNMKSYESYEWEGIGQIISGKEGIIEPIVQAIRKCFLLIPNEMKLLYQFGLKEKNFNLLYRIYLALHGLINIGDTDIAEKAQTYVRIFHRFFAEFMAEYFGKNLGDSKQQDELYNSLLKLNIDQELDRLFLNDE
;
A
#
# COMPACT_ATOMS: atom_id res chain seq x y z
N MET A 1 41.83 -7.46 17.15
CA MET A 1 43.21 -7.40 16.59
C MET A 1 43.24 -6.21 15.65
N ASN A 2 44.28 -5.36 15.66
CA ASN A 2 44.35 -4.20 14.76
C ASN A 2 44.98 -4.61 13.41
N GLU A 3 44.75 -3.84 12.35
CA GLU A 3 45.23 -4.12 10.98
C GLU A 3 46.75 -4.35 10.94
N ALA A 4 47.51 -3.56 11.70
CA ALA A 4 48.96 -3.71 11.85
C ALA A 4 49.40 -5.05 12.49
N THR A 5 48.58 -5.65 13.37
CA THR A 5 48.87 -7.00 13.91
C THR A 5 48.56 -8.10 12.91
N LEU A 6 47.59 -7.89 12.01
CA LEU A 6 47.26 -8.83 10.94
C LEU A 6 48.35 -8.83 9.87
N GLU A 7 48.77 -7.66 9.39
CA GLU A 7 49.90 -7.52 8.46
C GLU A 7 51.18 -8.16 9.02
N ALA A 8 51.55 -7.84 10.27
CA ALA A 8 52.74 -8.43 10.90
C ALA A 8 52.65 -9.97 11.02
N ARG A 9 51.45 -10.51 11.13
CA ARG A 9 51.22 -11.96 11.22
C ARG A 9 51.28 -12.63 9.85
N ILE A 10 50.68 -12.00 8.84
CA ILE A 10 50.80 -12.41 7.44
C ILE A 10 52.27 -12.40 7.04
N ASP A 11 52.97 -11.30 7.28
CA ASP A 11 54.40 -11.17 7.01
C ASP A 11 55.22 -12.26 7.71
N ARG A 12 54.90 -12.59 8.98
CA ARG A 12 55.60 -13.67 9.70
C ARG A 12 55.36 -15.04 9.08
N VAL A 13 54.13 -15.37 8.72
CA VAL A 13 53.79 -16.64 8.05
C VAL A 13 54.46 -16.70 6.68
N LEU A 14 54.38 -15.64 5.89
CA LEU A 14 55.01 -15.53 4.58
C LEU A 14 56.54 -15.68 4.67
N HIS A 15 57.17 -15.02 5.64
CA HIS A 15 58.61 -15.10 5.88
C HIS A 15 59.11 -16.49 6.23
N THR A 16 58.29 -17.26 6.97
CA THR A 16 58.69 -18.58 7.46
C THR A 16 58.48 -19.65 6.40
N VAL A 17 57.44 -19.49 5.59
CA VAL A 17 56.93 -20.54 4.70
C VAL A 17 57.36 -20.37 3.25
N PHE A 18 57.53 -19.12 2.77
CA PHE A 18 57.77 -18.81 1.36
C PHE A 18 59.06 -18.01 1.15
N PRO A 19 60.24 -18.58 1.48
CA PRO A 19 61.52 -17.84 1.45
C PRO A 19 61.91 -17.35 0.04
N THR A 20 61.50 -18.04 -1.02
CA THR A 20 61.75 -17.72 -2.43
C THR A 20 60.78 -16.67 -3.01
N PHE A 21 59.68 -16.36 -2.32
CA PHE A 21 58.67 -15.42 -2.81
C PHE A 21 59.10 -13.95 -2.69
N LYS A 22 60.26 -13.66 -2.06
CA LYS A 22 60.85 -12.31 -2.01
C LYS A 22 61.28 -11.76 -3.37
N GLU A 23 61.56 -12.64 -4.33
CA GLU A 23 62.06 -12.26 -5.67
C GLU A 23 60.92 -11.98 -6.66
N VAL A 24 59.67 -12.23 -6.27
CA VAL A 24 58.49 -12.14 -7.13
C VAL A 24 57.47 -11.19 -6.51
N LYS A 25 56.78 -10.38 -7.32
CA LYS A 25 55.79 -9.42 -6.84
C LYS A 25 54.51 -10.17 -6.43
N VAL A 26 54.42 -10.52 -5.16
CA VAL A 26 53.25 -11.20 -4.58
C VAL A 26 52.20 -10.15 -4.21
N GLU A 27 50.99 -10.31 -4.75
CA GLU A 27 49.83 -9.48 -4.39
C GLU A 27 48.93 -10.31 -3.47
N HIS A 28 48.54 -9.77 -2.32
CA HIS A 28 47.61 -10.44 -1.41
C HIS A 28 46.22 -9.79 -1.51
N GLN A 29 45.17 -10.61 -1.51
CA GLN A 29 43.79 -10.14 -1.45
C GLN A 29 43.10 -10.73 -0.23
N THR A 30 42.57 -9.86 0.61
CA THR A 30 41.72 -10.16 1.78
C THR A 30 40.22 -10.13 1.43
N SER A 31 39.91 -9.74 0.19
CA SER A 31 38.58 -9.72 -0.40
C SER A 31 38.58 -10.53 -1.69
N PHE A 32 37.73 -11.55 -1.81
CA PHE A 32 37.66 -12.37 -3.01
C PHE A 32 36.27 -12.96 -3.22
N THR A 33 35.99 -13.45 -4.43
CA THR A 33 34.65 -13.93 -4.78
C THR A 33 34.67 -15.44 -4.95
N LEU A 34 33.82 -16.15 -4.20
CA LEU A 34 33.55 -17.56 -4.43
C LEU A 34 32.53 -17.71 -5.56
N LYS A 35 32.71 -18.74 -6.37
CA LYS A 35 31.81 -19.11 -7.45
C LYS A 35 31.15 -20.43 -7.16
N ILE A 36 29.86 -20.38 -6.84
CA ILE A 36 29.00 -21.56 -6.72
C ILE A 36 28.18 -21.65 -8.00
N GLY A 37 28.78 -22.31 -9.00
CA GLY A 37 28.30 -22.38 -10.38
C GLY A 37 28.10 -21.00 -11.02
N HIS A 38 26.87 -20.47 -11.10
CA HIS A 38 26.54 -19.16 -11.67
C HIS A 38 26.45 -18.04 -10.62
N HIS A 39 26.53 -18.37 -9.32
CA HIS A 39 26.39 -17.40 -8.23
C HIS A 39 27.78 -16.97 -7.75
N TYR A 40 27.96 -15.66 -7.61
CA TYR A 40 29.18 -15.03 -7.16
C TYR A 40 28.94 -14.48 -5.75
N ILE A 41 29.76 -14.91 -4.80
CA ILE A 41 29.62 -14.56 -3.38
C ILE A 41 30.89 -13.82 -2.97
N PRO A 42 30.82 -12.50 -2.73
CA PRO A 42 31.97 -11.74 -2.24
C PRO A 42 32.25 -12.12 -0.78
N LEU A 43 33.50 -12.45 -0.47
CA LEU A 43 34.03 -12.61 0.88
C LEU A 43 34.95 -11.43 1.16
N ASP A 44 34.63 -10.62 2.17
CA ASP A 44 35.46 -9.53 2.67
C ASP A 44 35.96 -9.84 4.08
N SER A 45 37.16 -9.38 4.45
CA SER A 45 37.72 -9.47 5.81
C SER A 45 36.88 -8.85 6.95
N GLY A 46 35.73 -8.25 6.62
CA GLY A 46 34.72 -7.73 7.56
C GLY A 46 33.54 -8.67 7.85
N TYR A 47 33.51 -9.90 7.30
CA TYR A 47 32.46 -10.92 7.46
C TYR A 47 32.21 -11.41 8.92
N SER A 48 32.72 -10.72 9.94
CA SER A 48 32.53 -11.08 11.36
C SER A 48 32.57 -9.87 12.31
N ALA A 49 32.08 -8.71 11.88
CA ALA A 49 32.18 -7.47 12.67
C ALA A 49 30.93 -7.18 13.53
N LYS A 50 30.51 -8.09 14.43
CA LYS A 50 29.67 -7.70 15.59
C LYS A 50 29.96 -8.37 16.93
N ASN A 51 30.79 -9.42 17.00
CA ASN A 51 31.26 -9.97 18.28
C ASN A 51 32.77 -10.21 18.24
N ILE A 52 33.55 -9.24 18.75
CA ILE A 52 35.00 -9.30 18.86
C ILE A 52 35.39 -10.34 19.92
N VAL A 53 35.38 -11.64 19.58
CA VAL A 53 36.31 -12.72 19.98
C VAL A 53 35.96 -13.97 19.14
N ARG A 54 36.39 -14.05 17.88
CA ARG A 54 36.67 -15.30 17.12
C ARG A 54 37.25 -14.93 15.75
N GLY A 55 38.43 -15.47 15.40
CA GLY A 55 39.14 -15.25 14.12
C GLY A 55 38.23 -15.52 12.90
N ILE A 56 38.49 -14.97 11.72
CA ILE A 56 39.43 -15.53 10.72
C ILE A 56 39.55 -14.53 9.53
N SER A 57 40.71 -14.48 8.87
CA SER A 57 40.87 -13.82 7.57
C SER A 57 41.47 -14.81 6.58
N ASP A 58 40.73 -15.14 5.53
CA ASP A 58 41.25 -15.91 4.41
C ASP A 58 41.95 -14.98 3.43
N ILE A 59 43.13 -15.38 2.96
CA ILE A 59 43.99 -14.54 2.13
C ILE A 59 44.40 -15.31 0.89
N ILE A 60 44.20 -14.72 -0.27
CA ILE A 60 44.71 -15.26 -1.52
C ILE A 60 46.03 -14.59 -1.85
N LEU A 61 47.04 -15.40 -2.15
CA LEU A 61 48.28 -14.93 -2.77
C LEU A 61 48.20 -15.07 -4.28
N LYS A 62 48.45 -13.96 -4.97
CA LYS A 62 48.52 -13.86 -6.42
C LYS A 62 49.95 -13.61 -6.88
N ILE A 63 50.31 -14.25 -7.98
CA ILE A 63 51.56 -14.03 -8.71
C ILE A 63 51.21 -13.84 -10.17
N ASP A 64 51.63 -12.73 -10.77
CA ASP A 64 51.31 -12.36 -12.16
C ASP A 64 49.80 -12.44 -12.48
N GLY A 65 48.96 -12.05 -11.51
CA GLY A 65 47.50 -12.10 -11.61
C GLY A 65 46.87 -13.48 -11.38
N GLN A 66 47.67 -14.53 -11.12
CA GLN A 66 47.19 -15.88 -10.90
C GLN A 66 47.05 -16.24 -9.42
N ASN A 67 45.91 -16.82 -9.00
CA ASN A 67 45.75 -17.37 -7.65
C ASN A 67 46.68 -18.58 -7.46
N VAL A 68 47.62 -18.49 -6.51
CA VAL A 68 48.61 -19.54 -6.27
C VAL A 68 48.33 -20.28 -4.96
N ILE A 69 47.98 -19.54 -3.91
CA ILE A 69 47.78 -20.09 -2.56
C ILE A 69 46.58 -19.43 -1.89
N LEU A 70 45.72 -20.23 -1.27
CA LEU A 70 44.75 -19.75 -0.28
C LEU A 70 45.28 -20.01 1.13
N LEU A 71 45.33 -18.99 1.98
CA LEU A 71 45.72 -19.06 3.38
C LEU A 71 44.49 -18.96 4.28
N GLU A 72 44.22 -20.01 5.04
CA GLU A 72 43.24 -20.03 6.12
C GLU A 72 43.99 -19.82 7.45
N LEU A 73 43.78 -18.66 8.09
CA LEU A 73 44.47 -18.28 9.32
C LEU A 73 43.58 -18.45 10.56
N LYS A 74 43.96 -19.37 11.46
CA LYS A 74 43.31 -19.58 12.77
C LYS A 74 43.96 -18.75 13.88
N GLN A 75 43.31 -18.62 15.04
CA GLN A 75 43.90 -17.93 16.19
C GLN A 75 45.14 -18.65 16.74
N GLU A 76 46.08 -17.89 17.30
CA GLU A 76 47.30 -18.45 17.88
C GLU A 76 46.95 -19.36 19.08
N ASN A 77 47.47 -20.59 19.08
CA ASN A 77 47.19 -21.68 20.03
C ASN A 77 45.85 -22.42 19.88
N VAL A 78 45.05 -22.14 18.85
CA VAL A 78 43.93 -23.03 18.47
C VAL A 78 44.48 -24.22 17.68
N ALA A 79 44.12 -25.43 18.08
CA ALA A 79 44.52 -26.64 17.35
C ALA A 79 43.84 -26.69 15.99
N ILE A 80 44.59 -26.99 14.93
CA ILE A 80 44.04 -27.17 13.58
C ILE A 80 43.24 -28.47 13.57
N SER A 81 41.92 -28.38 13.37
CA SER A 81 41.04 -29.54 13.28
C SER A 81 40.94 -30.08 11.85
N SER A 82 40.41 -31.29 11.70
CA SER A 82 40.08 -31.85 10.38
C SER A 82 38.99 -31.05 9.66
N GLY A 83 38.08 -30.41 10.40
CA GLY A 83 37.05 -29.52 9.84
C GLY A 83 37.65 -28.27 9.20
N ASP A 84 38.64 -27.66 9.87
CA ASP A 84 39.33 -26.46 9.36
C ASP A 84 40.06 -26.73 8.04
N ILE A 85 40.67 -27.92 7.91
CA ILE A 85 41.37 -28.34 6.70
C ILE A 85 40.38 -28.53 5.56
N ALA A 86 39.27 -29.21 5.82
CA ALA A 86 38.25 -29.47 4.82
C ALA A 86 37.59 -28.17 4.33
N GLN A 87 37.34 -27.21 5.23
CA GLN A 87 36.78 -25.89 4.90
C GLN A 87 37.72 -25.10 3.99
N GLY A 88 38.98 -24.89 4.40
CA GLY A 88 39.94 -24.11 3.62
C GLY A 88 40.20 -24.69 2.22
N ILE A 89 40.28 -26.03 2.09
CA ILE A 89 40.42 -26.68 0.77
C ILE A 89 39.18 -26.43 -0.08
N SER A 90 37.99 -26.42 0.52
CA SER A 90 36.74 -26.23 -0.21
C SER A 90 36.59 -24.79 -0.71
N TYR A 91 36.95 -23.78 0.09
CA TYR A 91 36.98 -22.37 -0.38
C TYR A 91 37.94 -22.20 -1.54
N ALA A 92 39.15 -22.78 -1.45
CA ALA A 92 40.14 -22.72 -2.51
C ALA A 92 39.59 -23.25 -3.85
N ARG A 93 38.81 -24.33 -3.80
CA ARG A 93 38.20 -24.96 -4.97
C ARG A 93 37.07 -24.17 -5.62
N LEU A 94 36.45 -23.25 -4.89
CA LEU A 94 35.36 -22.42 -5.40
C LEU A 94 35.83 -21.08 -5.98
N LEU A 95 37.13 -20.79 -5.99
CA LEU A 95 37.66 -19.59 -6.62
C LEU A 95 37.59 -19.68 -8.14
N ASP A 96 37.29 -18.55 -8.81
CA ASP A 96 37.24 -18.45 -10.28
C ASP A 96 38.54 -18.95 -10.93
N GLN A 97 39.67 -18.76 -10.24
CA GLN A 97 40.92 -19.46 -10.49
C GLN A 97 41.33 -20.24 -9.23
N MET A 98 41.25 -21.56 -9.30
CA MET A 98 41.61 -22.42 -8.18
C MET A 98 43.13 -22.32 -7.90
N PRO A 99 43.55 -21.97 -6.66
CA PRO A 99 44.94 -21.98 -6.28
C PRO A 99 45.45 -23.41 -6.18
N ALA A 100 46.75 -23.59 -6.38
CA ALA A 100 47.36 -24.91 -6.37
C ALA A 100 47.48 -25.50 -4.96
N ILE A 101 47.63 -24.62 -3.96
CA ILE A 101 47.92 -24.99 -2.58
C ILE A 101 46.97 -24.28 -1.63
N THR A 102 46.49 -25.01 -0.62
CA THR A 102 45.79 -24.47 0.53
C THR A 102 46.70 -24.57 1.75
N LEU A 103 46.95 -23.46 2.43
CA LEU A 103 47.71 -23.41 3.68
C LEU A 103 46.75 -23.18 4.85
N ILE A 104 46.75 -24.08 5.82
CA ILE A 104 46.08 -23.88 7.11
C ILE A 104 47.15 -23.54 8.16
N SER A 105 47.04 -22.39 8.80
CA SER A 105 48.03 -21.93 9.80
C SER A 105 47.36 -21.35 11.04
N ASN A 106 47.88 -21.72 12.23
CA ASN A 106 47.58 -21.03 13.48
C ASN A 106 48.72 -20.10 13.93
N GLY A 107 49.71 -19.85 13.06
CA GLY A 107 50.89 -19.04 13.33
C GLY A 107 52.04 -19.76 14.05
N LYS A 108 51.83 -21.00 14.53
CA LYS A 108 52.88 -21.90 15.07
C LYS A 108 53.05 -23.16 14.25
N ILE A 109 51.93 -23.73 13.79
CA ILE A 109 51.86 -24.93 12.96
C ILE A 109 51.30 -24.50 11.60
N ASN A 110 52.01 -24.88 10.54
CA ASN A 110 51.65 -24.62 9.15
C ASN A 110 51.46 -25.98 8.47
N ARG A 111 50.32 -26.19 7.82
CA ARG A 111 50.03 -27.43 7.08
C ARG A 111 49.62 -27.08 5.65
N PHE A 112 50.32 -27.67 4.69
CA PHE A 112 50.09 -27.46 3.27
C PHE A 112 49.28 -28.60 2.69
N PHE A 113 48.35 -28.27 1.82
CA PHE A 113 47.54 -29.25 1.12
C PHE A 113 47.58 -28.93 -0.37
N ASN A 114 47.74 -29.96 -1.18
CA ASN A 114 47.49 -29.84 -2.61
C ASN A 114 45.97 -29.68 -2.80
N THR A 115 45.54 -28.51 -3.30
CA THR A 115 44.11 -28.19 -3.44
C THR A 115 43.41 -29.16 -4.41
N TYR A 116 44.13 -29.70 -5.40
CA TYR A 116 43.62 -30.66 -6.36
C TYR A 116 43.44 -32.06 -5.75
N THR A 117 44.44 -32.59 -5.04
CA THR A 117 44.40 -33.99 -4.55
C THR A 117 43.88 -34.16 -3.12
N LYS A 118 43.78 -33.07 -2.34
CA LYS A 118 43.50 -33.06 -0.87
C LYS A 118 44.62 -33.66 -0.02
N GLU A 119 45.71 -34.13 -0.62
CA GLU A 119 46.81 -34.73 0.12
C GLU A 119 47.64 -33.67 0.84
N GLU A 120 48.05 -33.99 2.07
CA GLU A 120 48.96 -33.14 2.83
C GLU A 120 50.35 -33.17 2.20
N ILE A 121 50.86 -31.98 1.91
CA ILE A 121 52.23 -31.79 1.44
C ILE A 121 53.09 -31.66 2.69
N ILE A 122 53.80 -32.74 3.04
CA ILE A 122 54.70 -32.76 4.19
C ILE A 122 55.96 -31.94 3.84
N THR A 123 55.90 -30.64 4.10
CA THR A 123 57.01 -29.71 3.90
C THR A 123 56.90 -28.53 4.88
N ASP A 124 58.04 -27.96 5.24
CA ASP A 124 58.13 -26.74 6.05
C ASP A 124 58.08 -25.46 5.21
N SER A 125 58.32 -25.57 3.89
CA SER A 125 58.33 -24.46 2.94
C SER A 125 57.87 -24.87 1.54
N VAL A 126 57.32 -23.93 0.78
CA VAL A 126 56.82 -24.16 -0.58
C VAL A 126 57.57 -23.27 -1.58
N ASP A 127 57.96 -23.84 -2.73
CA ASP A 127 58.58 -23.13 -3.84
C ASP A 127 57.76 -23.23 -5.15
N PHE A 128 58.22 -22.50 -6.18
CA PHE A 128 57.60 -22.51 -7.50
C PHE A 128 57.64 -23.88 -8.21
N GLY A 129 58.59 -24.75 -7.85
CA GLY A 129 58.68 -26.10 -8.38
C GLY A 129 57.50 -26.94 -7.91
N MET A 130 57.22 -26.92 -6.60
CA MET A 130 56.11 -27.65 -5.98
C MET A 130 54.74 -27.13 -6.46
N ILE A 131 54.60 -25.82 -6.66
CA ILE A 131 53.36 -25.24 -7.22
C ILE A 131 53.12 -25.78 -8.64
N ASN A 132 54.15 -25.81 -9.48
CA ASN A 132 54.05 -26.32 -10.85
C ASN A 132 53.78 -27.83 -10.89
N GLU A 133 54.26 -28.61 -9.93
CA GLU A 133 53.91 -30.03 -9.78
C GLU A 133 52.44 -30.20 -9.39
N CYS A 134 51.95 -29.45 -8.39
CA CYS A 134 50.54 -29.49 -8.01
C CYS A 134 49.61 -29.10 -9.17
N ILE A 135 50.01 -28.12 -9.99
CA ILE A 135 49.27 -27.71 -11.20
C ILE A 135 49.26 -28.82 -12.26
N LYS A 136 50.33 -29.62 -12.39
CA LYS A 136 50.35 -30.75 -13.34
C LYS A 136 49.42 -31.89 -12.91
N ASP A 137 49.22 -32.07 -11.60
CA ASP A 137 48.31 -33.08 -11.04
C ASP A 137 46.82 -32.71 -11.23
N SER A 138 46.51 -31.50 -11.69
CA SER A 138 45.15 -30.95 -11.80
C SER A 138 44.24 -31.59 -12.85
N PHE A 139 44.79 -32.21 -13.89
CA PHE A 139 44.03 -32.58 -15.10
C PHE A 139 43.13 -33.83 -14.95
N ALA A 140 43.12 -34.50 -13.80
CA ALA A 140 42.40 -35.77 -13.62
C ALA A 140 41.12 -35.71 -12.75
N LEU A 141 40.84 -34.63 -12.02
CA LEU A 141 39.98 -34.70 -10.82
C LEU A 141 38.73 -33.78 -10.80
N ALA A 142 38.50 -32.93 -11.81
CA ALA A 142 37.71 -31.69 -11.66
C ALA A 142 36.20 -31.78 -11.30
N ALA A 143 35.47 -32.88 -11.57
CA ALA A 143 33.99 -32.86 -11.47
C ALA A 143 33.42 -33.39 -10.15
N ASN A 144 33.89 -34.55 -9.65
CA ASN A 144 33.42 -35.10 -8.37
C ASN A 144 33.93 -34.29 -7.18
N ASP A 145 35.14 -33.75 -7.31
CA ASP A 145 35.81 -32.98 -6.26
C ASP A 145 35.21 -31.58 -6.02
N PHE A 146 34.62 -30.97 -7.05
CA PHE A 146 33.85 -29.74 -6.92
C PHE A 146 32.53 -30.00 -6.16
N LYS A 147 31.84 -31.10 -6.49
CA LYS A 147 30.59 -31.49 -5.81
C LYS A 147 30.80 -31.74 -4.32
N ASP A 148 31.90 -32.41 -3.96
CA ASP A 148 32.25 -32.65 -2.56
C ASP A 148 32.60 -31.36 -1.80
N ALA A 149 33.29 -30.43 -2.46
CA ALA A 149 33.63 -29.12 -1.87
C ALA A 149 32.38 -28.28 -1.58
N VAL A 150 31.43 -28.21 -2.53
CA VAL A 150 30.15 -27.51 -2.32
C VAL A 150 29.34 -28.17 -1.20
N ASN A 151 29.21 -29.50 -1.21
CA ASN A 151 28.50 -30.24 -0.16
C ASN A 151 29.09 -30.00 1.24
N LEU A 152 30.42 -29.90 1.34
CA LEU A 152 31.11 -29.71 2.61
C LEU A 152 30.95 -28.27 3.11
N LEU A 153 31.00 -27.29 2.21
CA LEU A 153 30.80 -25.88 2.56
C LEU A 153 29.37 -25.59 2.97
N LEU A 154 28.37 -26.00 2.20
CA LEU A 154 26.96 -25.74 2.54
C LEU A 154 26.52 -26.45 3.83
N ASN A 155 27.22 -27.50 4.26
CA ASN A 155 26.98 -28.17 5.53
C ASN A 155 27.68 -27.53 6.73
N ASN A 156 28.82 -26.87 6.51
CA ASN A 156 29.69 -26.40 7.59
C ASN A 156 29.75 -24.87 7.69
N ASP A 157 29.23 -24.15 6.69
CA ASP A 157 29.17 -22.69 6.62
C ASP A 157 27.70 -22.21 6.43
N PRO A 158 26.99 -21.94 7.54
CA PRO A 158 25.61 -21.45 7.50
C PRO A 158 25.46 -20.08 6.81
N GLU A 159 26.47 -19.21 6.87
CA GLU A 159 26.40 -17.87 6.27
C GLU A 159 26.40 -17.95 4.73
N LEU A 160 27.23 -18.84 4.19
CA LEU A 160 27.25 -19.12 2.75
C LEU A 160 25.91 -19.68 2.26
N PHE A 161 25.32 -20.61 3.02
CA PHE A 161 24.01 -21.16 2.70
C PHE A 161 22.92 -20.07 2.78
N ALA A 162 22.96 -19.19 3.78
CA ALA A 162 22.05 -18.04 3.92
C ALA A 162 22.13 -17.11 2.71
N HIS A 163 23.34 -16.80 2.26
CA HIS A 163 23.56 -15.95 1.10
C HIS A 163 22.89 -16.51 -0.17
N VAL A 164 23.03 -17.82 -0.42
CA VAL A 164 22.40 -18.46 -1.57
C VAL A 164 20.87 -18.43 -1.46
N ILE A 165 20.31 -18.74 -0.28
CA ILE A 165 18.86 -18.68 -0.06
C ILE A 165 18.32 -17.26 -0.28
N ASN A 166 19.00 -16.25 0.24
CA ASN A 166 18.61 -14.84 0.07
C ASN A 166 18.69 -14.40 -1.39
N GLN A 167 19.70 -14.84 -2.15
CA GLN A 167 19.78 -14.59 -3.60
C GLN A 167 18.62 -15.24 -4.37
N ILE A 168 18.19 -16.45 -3.97
CA ILE A 168 17.01 -17.10 -4.57
C ILE A 168 15.75 -16.27 -4.32
N THR A 169 15.54 -15.83 -3.08
CA THR A 169 14.42 -14.96 -2.71
C THR A 169 14.45 -13.64 -3.46
N GLN A 170 15.61 -13.00 -3.56
CA GLN A 170 15.80 -11.77 -4.33
C GLN A 170 15.41 -11.96 -5.79
N GLN A 171 15.84 -13.05 -6.43
CA GLN A 171 15.45 -13.38 -7.81
C GLN A 171 13.94 -13.61 -7.97
N LYS A 172 13.26 -14.19 -6.96
CA LYS A 172 11.80 -14.34 -6.98
C LYS A 172 11.10 -12.97 -6.90
N PHE A 173 11.50 -12.11 -5.96
CA PHE A 173 10.92 -10.76 -5.86
C PHE A 173 11.20 -9.90 -7.09
N LEU A 174 12.38 -10.02 -7.72
CA LEU A 174 12.69 -9.32 -8.97
C LEU A 174 11.69 -9.66 -10.09
N ARG A 175 11.13 -10.89 -10.13
CA ARG A 175 10.08 -11.25 -11.11
C ARG A 175 8.71 -10.63 -10.81
N LEU A 176 8.46 -10.30 -9.55
CA LEU A 176 7.25 -9.65 -9.06
C LEU A 176 7.35 -8.12 -9.03
N THR A 177 8.53 -7.61 -9.36
CA THR A 177 8.85 -6.19 -9.41
C THR A 177 8.54 -5.63 -10.80
N GLY A 178 7.90 -4.47 -10.84
CA GLY A 178 7.61 -3.73 -12.05
C GLY A 178 7.71 -2.22 -11.84
N GLU A 179 7.58 -1.49 -12.95
CA GLU A 179 7.55 -0.03 -12.93
C GLU A 179 6.23 0.49 -12.34
N ILE A 180 6.15 1.80 -12.09
CA ILE A 180 4.97 2.43 -11.49
C ILE A 180 3.68 2.14 -12.27
N GLY A 181 3.78 2.13 -13.60
CA GLY A 181 2.67 1.84 -14.52
C GLY A 181 2.40 0.36 -14.79
N ASP A 182 3.28 -0.55 -14.37
CA ASP A 182 3.07 -2.00 -14.51
C ASP A 182 2.21 -2.54 -13.38
N LEU A 183 0.90 -2.30 -13.47
CA LEU A 183 -0.09 -2.69 -12.47
C LEU A 183 -0.29 -4.22 -12.37
N THR A 184 0.30 -5.00 -13.27
CA THR A 184 0.28 -6.47 -13.20
C THR A 184 1.30 -7.03 -12.21
N LYS A 185 2.28 -6.21 -11.81
CA LYS A 185 3.32 -6.55 -10.84
C LYS A 185 2.97 -5.97 -9.47
N PRO A 186 2.95 -6.76 -8.39
CA PRO A 186 2.56 -6.26 -7.07
C PRO A 186 3.61 -5.34 -6.42
N ILE A 187 4.87 -5.40 -6.84
CA ILE A 187 5.97 -4.64 -6.23
C ILE A 187 6.41 -3.50 -7.17
N CYS A 188 6.47 -2.28 -6.65
CA CYS A 188 7.05 -1.11 -7.29
C CYS A 188 8.09 -0.48 -6.34
N PRO A 189 9.41 -0.57 -6.63
CA PRO A 189 10.44 -0.07 -5.73
C PRO A 189 10.44 1.45 -5.59
N ASP A 190 9.94 2.17 -6.60
CA ASP A 190 9.80 3.62 -6.57
C ASP A 190 8.60 4.10 -5.73
N PHE A 191 7.73 3.18 -5.31
CA PHE A 191 6.55 3.47 -4.49
C PHE A 191 6.34 2.40 -3.41
N VAL A 192 7.05 2.56 -2.29
CA VAL A 192 7.01 1.66 -1.14
C VAL A 192 6.55 2.44 0.09
N ILE A 193 5.34 2.15 0.59
CA ILE A 193 4.78 2.73 1.81
C ILE A 193 5.14 1.81 2.98
N ASP A 194 5.92 2.28 3.95
CA ASP A 194 6.27 1.50 5.13
C ASP A 194 5.03 1.20 5.97
N ARG A 195 4.57 -0.05 5.94
CA ARG A 195 3.34 -0.41 6.65
C ARG A 195 3.56 -0.42 8.16
N SER A 196 2.67 0.21 8.92
CA SER A 196 2.76 0.30 10.39
C SER A 196 2.74 -1.09 11.05
N ILE A 197 2.00 -2.04 10.47
CA ILE A 197 1.94 -3.43 10.93
C ILE A 197 3.29 -4.17 10.86
N LEU A 198 4.26 -3.67 10.09
CA LEU A 198 5.56 -4.31 9.97
C LEU A 198 6.33 -4.26 11.29
N ALA A 199 6.15 -3.21 12.08
CA ALA A 199 6.69 -3.13 13.43
C ALA A 199 6.03 -4.17 14.36
N GLU A 200 4.71 -4.34 14.27
CA GLU A 200 3.96 -5.33 15.05
C GLU A 200 4.38 -6.77 14.73
N VAL A 201 4.64 -7.07 13.45
CA VAL A 201 5.16 -8.37 13.01
C VAL A 201 6.54 -8.64 13.63
N ILE A 202 7.44 -7.65 13.60
CA ILE A 202 8.79 -7.77 14.17
C ILE A 202 8.71 -7.97 15.70
N GLU A 203 7.92 -7.16 16.40
CA GLU A 203 7.73 -7.26 17.85
C GLU A 203 7.17 -8.63 18.25
N ALA A 204 6.15 -9.12 17.52
CA ALA A 204 5.59 -10.44 17.75
C ALA A 204 6.61 -11.58 17.58
N PHE A 205 7.49 -11.46 16.59
CA PHE A 205 8.59 -12.40 16.38
C PHE A 205 9.64 -12.33 17.49
N ASP A 206 9.92 -11.14 18.01
CA ASP A 206 10.84 -10.96 19.14
C ASP A 206 10.27 -11.48 20.47
N ASP A 207 8.95 -11.49 20.61
CA ASP A 207 8.18 -12.18 21.66
C ASP A 207 8.12 -13.71 21.47
N LYS A 208 9.00 -14.28 20.63
CA LYS A 208 9.14 -15.73 20.36
C LYS A 208 7.92 -16.38 19.71
N THR A 209 7.06 -15.61 19.05
CA THR A 209 6.02 -16.19 18.17
C THR A 209 6.72 -16.81 16.96
N SER A 210 6.57 -18.11 16.70
CA SER A 210 7.19 -18.77 15.55
C SER A 210 6.37 -18.66 14.26
N LEU A 211 5.05 -18.49 14.37
CA LEU A 211 4.11 -18.50 13.23
C LEU A 211 3.18 -17.27 13.28
N ILE A 212 3.30 -16.41 12.27
CA ILE A 212 2.48 -15.19 12.13
C ILE A 212 1.75 -15.20 10.79
N GLY A 213 0.44 -15.00 10.84
CA GLY A 213 -0.42 -14.83 9.68
C GLY A 213 -0.84 -13.38 9.51
N VAL A 214 -0.56 -12.80 8.34
CA VAL A 214 -1.08 -11.49 7.94
C VAL A 214 -2.34 -11.69 7.13
N GLN A 215 -3.48 -11.40 7.76
CA GLN A 215 -4.80 -11.43 7.11
C GLN A 215 -5.05 -10.10 6.40
N GLY A 216 -5.27 -10.13 5.09
CA GLY A 216 -5.61 -8.93 4.33
C GLY A 216 -6.47 -9.23 3.11
N GLN A 217 -7.24 -8.23 2.69
CA GLN A 217 -8.10 -8.33 1.52
C GLN A 217 -7.29 -8.48 0.22
N ALA A 218 -7.93 -8.89 -0.87
CA ALA A 218 -7.30 -8.85 -2.19
C ALA A 218 -6.81 -7.42 -2.49
N PHE A 219 -5.62 -7.30 -3.10
CA PHE A 219 -5.01 -6.01 -3.47
C PHE A 219 -4.68 -5.04 -2.31
N SER A 220 -4.62 -5.50 -1.06
CA SER A 220 -4.27 -4.64 0.11
C SER A 220 -2.76 -4.40 0.31
N GLY A 221 -1.91 -5.01 -0.52
CA GLY A 221 -0.45 -4.88 -0.43
C GLY A 221 0.27 -5.99 0.34
N LYS A 222 -0.35 -7.17 0.52
CA LYS A 222 0.25 -8.33 1.22
C LYS A 222 1.62 -8.75 0.67
N THR A 223 1.76 -8.91 -0.64
CA THR A 223 3.05 -9.26 -1.28
C THR A 223 4.10 -8.15 -1.09
N MET A 224 3.68 -6.88 -1.14
CA MET A 224 4.57 -5.74 -0.88
C MET A 224 5.06 -5.73 0.57
N LEU A 225 4.22 -6.09 1.54
CA LEU A 225 4.62 -6.24 2.93
C LEU A 225 5.70 -7.33 3.09
N LEU A 226 5.55 -8.50 2.45
CA LEU A 226 6.57 -9.55 2.48
C LEU A 226 7.90 -9.05 1.87
N TYR A 227 7.83 -8.26 0.80
CA TYR A 227 9.01 -7.64 0.20
C TYR A 227 9.67 -6.61 1.13
N GLN A 228 8.90 -5.79 1.84
CA GLN A 228 9.44 -4.87 2.85
C GLN A 228 10.09 -5.62 4.00
N PHE A 229 9.45 -6.69 4.49
CA PHE A 229 10.01 -7.54 5.54
C PHE A 229 11.34 -8.16 5.10
N PHE A 230 11.39 -8.72 3.88
CA PHE A 230 12.64 -9.19 3.28
C PHE A 230 13.70 -8.08 3.20
N SER A 231 13.33 -6.90 2.72
CA SER A 231 14.26 -5.78 2.54
C SER A 231 14.84 -5.26 3.86
N ARG A 232 14.06 -5.29 4.96
CA ARG A 232 14.54 -4.94 6.30
C ARG A 232 15.44 -6.03 6.91
N LEU A 233 15.17 -7.29 6.60
CA LEU A 233 15.89 -8.43 7.19
C LEU A 233 17.11 -8.89 6.41
N ASN A 234 17.25 -8.51 5.14
CA ASN A 234 18.34 -8.89 4.23
C ASN A 234 19.70 -8.28 4.67
N SER A 235 20.10 -8.68 5.87
CA SER A 235 21.42 -8.61 6.47
C SER A 235 22.05 -10.00 6.26
N GLN A 236 23.38 -10.05 6.21
CA GLN A 236 24.11 -11.27 5.84
C GLN A 236 23.97 -12.44 6.85
N GLU A 237 23.32 -12.21 8.00
CA GLU A 237 23.19 -13.17 9.10
C GLU A 237 21.88 -14.00 9.05
N ASN A 238 20.84 -13.58 8.33
CA ASN A 238 19.53 -14.28 8.34
C ASN A 238 19.25 -15.02 7.04
N PHE A 239 18.58 -16.18 7.14
CA PHE A 239 18.05 -16.90 5.98
C PHE A 239 16.61 -16.45 5.73
N VAL A 240 16.31 -15.91 4.55
CA VAL A 240 14.95 -15.50 4.21
C VAL A 240 14.54 -16.19 2.91
N PHE A 241 13.64 -17.17 3.01
CA PHE A 241 13.13 -17.92 1.87
C PHE A 241 11.69 -17.50 1.54
N TYR A 242 11.47 -17.00 0.34
CA TYR A 242 10.14 -16.66 -0.18
C TYR A 242 9.55 -17.78 -1.04
N LEU A 243 8.28 -18.10 -0.78
CA LEU A 243 7.47 -19.04 -1.54
C LEU A 243 6.13 -18.41 -1.90
N ASP A 244 5.83 -18.32 -3.19
CA ASP A 244 4.45 -18.13 -3.65
C ASP A 244 3.78 -19.50 -3.66
N CYS A 245 2.80 -19.69 -2.77
CA CYS A 245 2.11 -20.96 -2.61
C CYS A 245 1.17 -21.29 -3.79
N HIS A 246 0.85 -20.33 -4.66
CA HIS A 246 -0.02 -20.55 -5.82
C HIS A 246 0.77 -20.91 -7.09
N ASP A 247 1.95 -20.32 -7.30
CA ASP A 247 2.75 -20.52 -8.54
C ASP A 247 3.48 -21.88 -8.58
N HIS A 248 3.62 -22.56 -7.44
CA HIS A 248 4.40 -23.80 -7.35
C HIS A 248 3.57 -24.96 -6.83
N ASN A 249 3.47 -26.02 -7.64
CA ASN A 249 2.69 -27.23 -7.32
C ASN A 249 3.56 -28.42 -6.88
N TYR A 250 4.82 -28.19 -6.48
CA TYR A 250 5.74 -29.24 -6.08
C TYR A 250 6.62 -28.80 -4.89
N SER A 251 7.13 -29.79 -4.15
CA SER A 251 7.93 -29.69 -2.91
C SER A 251 8.87 -28.47 -2.83
N ILE A 252 8.87 -27.81 -1.66
CA ILE A 252 9.79 -26.75 -1.25
C ILE A 252 11.24 -27.24 -1.36
N TYR A 253 11.53 -28.42 -0.82
CA TYR A 253 12.85 -29.03 -0.89
C TYR A 253 13.27 -29.27 -2.34
N ARG A 254 12.34 -29.71 -3.19
CA ARG A 254 12.59 -29.90 -4.62
C ARG A 254 12.80 -28.60 -5.39
N GLN A 255 12.09 -27.52 -5.03
CA GLN A 255 12.31 -26.20 -5.62
C GLN A 255 13.71 -25.68 -5.30
N LEU A 256 14.11 -25.80 -4.04
CA LEU A 256 15.47 -25.50 -3.60
C LEU A 256 16.47 -26.38 -4.35
N ALA A 257 16.28 -27.70 -4.36
CA ALA A 257 17.18 -28.65 -5.03
C ALA A 257 17.34 -28.35 -6.53
N ASN A 258 16.25 -28.03 -7.23
CA ASN A 258 16.29 -27.62 -8.64
C ASN A 258 17.06 -26.30 -8.84
N THR A 259 16.84 -25.34 -7.95
CA THR A 259 17.49 -24.03 -8.03
C THR A 259 18.98 -24.15 -7.74
N PHE A 260 19.35 -24.85 -6.67
CA PHE A 260 20.72 -25.24 -6.38
C PHE A 260 21.34 -26.01 -7.54
N THR A 261 20.63 -26.99 -8.13
CA THR A 261 21.15 -27.76 -9.26
C THR A 261 21.42 -26.90 -10.49
N LYS A 262 20.47 -26.04 -10.86
CA LYS A 262 20.60 -25.10 -11.98
C LYS A 262 21.76 -24.13 -11.77
N ASN A 263 21.94 -23.67 -10.53
CA ASN A 263 22.88 -22.62 -10.22
C ASN A 263 24.28 -23.16 -9.97
N SER A 264 24.45 -24.32 -9.33
CA SER A 264 25.75 -24.90 -8.96
C SER A 264 26.35 -25.81 -10.02
N GLY A 265 25.56 -26.31 -10.98
CA GLY A 265 26.01 -27.30 -11.98
C GLY A 265 26.14 -28.73 -11.44
N MET A 266 25.85 -28.96 -10.15
CA MET A 266 25.79 -30.29 -9.53
C MET A 266 24.35 -30.72 -9.30
N ARG A 267 24.06 -32.01 -9.48
CA ARG A 267 22.75 -32.55 -9.13
C ARG A 267 22.58 -32.58 -7.60
N VAL A 268 21.62 -31.80 -7.12
CA VAL A 268 21.18 -31.74 -5.72
C VAL A 268 19.82 -32.42 -5.60
N SER A 269 19.63 -33.24 -4.57
CA SER A 269 18.35 -33.89 -4.25
C SER A 269 17.65 -33.23 -3.06
N ASP A 270 16.35 -33.45 -2.96
CA ASP A 270 15.48 -32.97 -1.88
C ASP A 270 16.04 -33.31 -0.49
N GLU A 271 16.50 -34.56 -0.30
CA GLU A 271 17.08 -35.02 0.97
C GLU A 271 18.38 -34.27 1.35
N GLN A 272 19.17 -33.86 0.35
CA GLN A 272 20.39 -33.07 0.62
C GLN A 272 20.01 -31.66 1.10
N ILE A 273 19.00 -31.04 0.50
CA ILE A 273 18.49 -29.75 0.97
C ILE A 273 17.94 -29.88 2.40
N ARG A 274 17.17 -30.93 2.68
CA ARG A 274 16.64 -31.19 4.02
C ARG A 274 17.76 -31.35 5.04
N GLU A 275 18.80 -32.12 4.74
CA GLU A 275 19.99 -32.26 5.60
C GLU A 275 20.70 -30.91 5.83
N TRP A 276 20.91 -30.12 4.78
CA TRP A 276 21.55 -28.79 4.88
C TRP A 276 20.72 -27.79 5.68
N LEU A 277 19.41 -27.83 5.51
CA LEU A 277 18.49 -27.02 6.28
C LEU A 277 18.59 -27.42 7.76
N HIS A 278 18.41 -28.69 8.09
CA HIS A 278 18.52 -29.16 9.48
C HIS A 278 19.88 -28.91 10.12
N SER A 279 20.99 -29.00 9.37
CA SER A 279 22.33 -28.70 9.91
C SER A 279 22.49 -27.20 10.20
N SER A 280 21.97 -26.34 9.32
CA SER A 280 22.00 -24.88 9.46
C SER A 280 21.08 -24.36 10.57
N LEU A 281 19.99 -25.09 10.87
CA LEU A 281 18.99 -24.77 11.90
C LEU A 281 19.35 -25.28 13.31
N ARG A 282 20.56 -25.83 13.54
CA ARG A 282 20.92 -26.36 14.88
C ARG A 282 21.08 -25.24 15.91
N VAL A 283 20.49 -25.47 17.09
CA VAL A 283 20.53 -24.61 18.28
C VAL A 283 21.95 -24.15 18.61
N GLY A 284 22.22 -22.84 18.47
CA GLY A 284 23.50 -22.20 18.82
C GLY A 284 24.03 -21.19 17.80
N SER A 285 23.44 -21.09 16.60
CA SER A 285 23.70 -20.01 15.65
C SER A 285 22.89 -18.76 16.02
N GLU A 286 23.48 -17.57 15.84
CA GLU A 286 22.71 -16.30 15.90
C GLU A 286 21.78 -16.15 14.68
N ASN A 287 22.04 -16.90 13.61
CA ASN A 287 21.39 -16.81 12.31
C ASN A 287 19.97 -17.39 12.32
N ARG A 288 18.94 -16.55 12.09
CA ARG A 288 17.53 -16.98 12.10
C ARG A 288 17.04 -17.34 10.69
N PHE A 289 16.21 -18.37 10.60
CA PHE A 289 15.50 -18.72 9.37
C PHE A 289 14.09 -18.13 9.34
N TYR A 290 13.76 -17.46 8.24
CA TYR A 290 12.47 -16.86 7.96
C TYR A 290 11.88 -17.50 6.70
N LEU A 291 10.74 -18.15 6.85
CA LEU A 291 9.93 -18.64 5.75
C LEU A 291 8.81 -17.65 5.45
N LEU A 292 8.84 -17.04 4.26
CA LEU A 292 7.81 -16.13 3.79
C LEU A 292 6.88 -16.88 2.82
N LEU A 293 5.62 -17.03 3.20
CA LEU A 293 4.61 -17.72 2.41
C LEU A 293 3.59 -16.71 1.87
N ASP A 294 3.56 -16.52 0.55
CA ASP A 294 2.56 -15.68 -0.10
C ASP A 294 1.39 -16.50 -0.64
N ASN A 295 0.19 -15.93 -0.64
CA ASN A 295 -1.04 -16.58 -1.08
C ASN A 295 -1.31 -17.93 -0.40
N PHE A 296 -1.03 -18.07 0.91
CA PHE A 296 -1.21 -19.33 1.62
C PHE A 296 -2.70 -19.66 1.77
N ASN A 297 -3.13 -20.81 1.23
CA ASN A 297 -4.53 -21.18 1.16
C ASN A 297 -4.73 -22.71 1.20
N GLU A 298 -5.98 -23.17 1.24
CA GLU A 298 -6.31 -24.61 1.29
C GLU A 298 -6.08 -25.38 -0.02
N SER A 299 -5.99 -24.67 -1.15
CA SER A 299 -5.85 -25.28 -2.49
C SER A 299 -4.41 -25.63 -2.87
N ILE A 300 -3.45 -25.35 -1.98
CA ILE A 300 -2.06 -25.72 -2.16
C ILE A 300 -1.90 -27.23 -2.23
N SER A 301 -0.88 -27.70 -2.93
CA SER A 301 -0.57 -29.14 -3.01
C SER A 301 -0.34 -29.74 -1.61
N ASN A 302 -0.91 -30.92 -1.35
CA ASN A 302 -0.70 -31.65 -0.09
C ASN A 302 0.79 -31.82 0.24
N VAL A 303 1.65 -31.99 -0.78
CA VAL A 303 3.10 -32.10 -0.58
C VAL A 303 3.68 -30.84 0.07
N ILE A 304 3.24 -29.65 -0.36
CA ILE A 304 3.71 -28.38 0.20
C ILE A 304 3.10 -28.16 1.58
N MET A 305 1.82 -28.49 1.77
CA MET A 305 1.17 -28.39 3.07
C MET A 305 1.87 -29.26 4.13
N ASP A 306 2.19 -30.52 3.79
CA ASP A 306 2.87 -31.45 4.69
C ASP A 306 4.27 -30.92 5.08
N GLU A 307 5.03 -30.37 4.12
CA GLU A 307 6.35 -29.76 4.39
C GLU A 307 6.25 -28.48 5.21
N ILE A 308 5.22 -27.65 5.01
CA ILE A 308 4.99 -26.46 5.84
C ILE A 308 4.66 -26.88 7.28
N ILE A 309 3.82 -27.91 7.47
CA ILE A 309 3.51 -28.45 8.81
C ILE A 309 4.77 -29.01 9.46
N GLU A 310 5.60 -29.76 8.72
CA GLU A 310 6.91 -30.25 9.18
C GLU A 310 7.77 -29.08 9.69
N LEU A 311 7.86 -27.98 8.92
CA LEU A 311 8.64 -26.79 9.29
C LEU A 311 8.04 -26.03 10.48
N ILE A 312 6.71 -25.95 10.61
CA ILE A 312 6.04 -25.35 11.78
C ILE A 312 6.46 -26.09 13.07
N ASP A 313 6.56 -27.42 13.02
CA ASP A 313 6.98 -28.21 14.18
C ASP A 313 8.47 -28.10 14.47
N ILE A 314 9.32 -28.00 13.43
CA ILE A 314 10.76 -27.74 13.60
C ILE A 314 11.00 -26.35 14.22
N PHE A 315 10.19 -25.35 13.85
CA PHE A 315 10.36 -23.95 14.26
C PHE A 315 9.67 -23.62 15.59
N ASP A 316 9.13 -24.63 16.30
CA ASP A 316 8.40 -24.45 17.56
C ASP A 316 9.29 -23.99 18.73
N ASP A 317 10.60 -23.89 18.52
CA ASP A 317 11.56 -23.34 19.47
C ASP A 317 11.52 -21.80 19.59
N GLY A 318 10.81 -21.13 18.68
CA GLY A 318 10.67 -19.67 18.62
C GLY A 318 11.91 -18.93 18.11
N HIS A 319 12.96 -19.64 17.66
CA HIS A 319 14.14 -19.06 17.02
C HIS A 319 13.88 -18.83 15.53
N HIS A 320 13.34 -19.85 14.87
CA HIS A 320 12.96 -19.81 13.46
C HIS A 320 11.51 -19.34 13.30
N ARG A 321 11.23 -18.71 12.16
CA ARG A 321 10.06 -17.83 12.00
C ARG A 321 9.37 -18.10 10.67
N ILE A 322 8.05 -18.13 10.68
CA ILE A 322 7.20 -18.24 9.48
C ILE A 322 6.27 -17.04 9.46
N LEU A 323 6.32 -16.28 8.37
CA LEU A 323 5.38 -15.20 8.07
C LEU A 323 4.58 -15.59 6.83
N TYR A 324 3.26 -15.69 6.96
CA TYR A 324 2.40 -16.01 5.82
C TYR A 324 1.34 -14.96 5.59
N THR A 325 0.95 -14.77 4.33
CA THR A 325 -0.16 -13.91 3.95
C THR A 325 -1.38 -14.76 3.60
N VAL A 326 -2.56 -14.28 3.97
CA VAL A 326 -3.81 -15.01 3.76
C VAL A 326 -4.97 -14.03 3.65
N ASP A 327 -6.05 -14.43 2.98
CA ASP A 327 -7.32 -13.71 3.06
C ASP A 327 -8.25 -14.34 4.11
N GLU A 328 -9.35 -13.67 4.41
CA GLU A 328 -10.25 -14.11 5.48
C GLU A 328 -10.91 -15.47 5.20
N PHE A 329 -11.28 -15.75 3.94
CA PHE A 329 -11.92 -17.01 3.58
C PHE A 329 -10.95 -18.17 3.75
N ASN A 330 -9.75 -18.04 3.19
CA ASN A 330 -8.71 -19.06 3.26
C ASN A 330 -8.19 -19.27 4.69
N LEU A 331 -8.14 -18.21 5.51
CA LEU A 331 -7.77 -18.35 6.92
C LEU A 331 -8.75 -19.24 7.68
N GLN A 332 -10.06 -19.10 7.45
CA GLN A 332 -11.07 -19.96 8.10
C GLN A 332 -10.87 -21.44 7.74
N GLN A 333 -10.57 -21.74 6.48
CA GLN A 333 -10.31 -23.11 6.03
C GLN A 333 -9.01 -23.68 6.60
N LEU A 334 -7.96 -22.86 6.69
CA LEU A 334 -6.67 -23.29 7.23
C LEU A 334 -6.70 -23.44 8.76
N ALA A 335 -7.42 -22.57 9.47
CA ALA A 335 -7.39 -22.52 10.93
C ALA A 335 -8.26 -23.58 11.61
N TYR A 336 -9.27 -24.13 10.92
CA TYR A 336 -10.25 -25.05 11.49
C TYR A 336 -10.37 -26.33 10.67
N VAL A 337 -10.60 -27.45 11.36
CA VAL A 337 -10.89 -28.70 10.65
C VAL A 337 -12.30 -28.64 10.06
N PRO A 338 -12.50 -29.01 8.77
CA PRO A 338 -13.82 -28.96 8.15
C PRO A 338 -14.89 -29.66 8.98
N PHE A 339 -16.01 -28.96 9.19
CA PHE A 339 -17.17 -29.42 9.99
C PHE A 339 -16.91 -29.65 11.48
N LYS A 340 -15.79 -29.17 12.03
CA LYS A 340 -15.44 -29.35 13.45
C LYS A 340 -15.06 -28.01 14.09
N ASN A 341 -15.26 -27.91 15.39
CA ASN A 341 -15.00 -26.68 16.16
C ASN A 341 -13.60 -26.59 16.78
N TYR A 342 -12.72 -27.56 16.51
CA TYR A 342 -11.34 -27.52 16.98
C TYR A 342 -10.39 -27.05 15.89
N LYS A 343 -9.31 -26.39 16.32
CA LYS A 343 -8.33 -25.74 15.45
C LYS A 343 -7.37 -26.76 14.85
N THR A 344 -6.81 -26.42 13.69
CA THR A 344 -5.63 -27.08 13.13
C THR A 344 -4.36 -26.59 13.85
N VAL A 345 -3.21 -27.20 13.58
CA VAL A 345 -1.91 -26.71 14.07
C VAL A 345 -1.68 -25.25 13.65
N ILE A 346 -2.04 -24.90 12.41
CA ILE A 346 -1.97 -23.52 11.92
C ILE A 346 -2.88 -22.61 12.75
N GLY A 347 -4.16 -22.98 12.94
CA GLY A 347 -5.10 -22.15 13.71
C GLY A 347 -4.78 -22.04 15.20
N GLU A 348 -4.06 -23.02 15.76
CA GLU A 348 -3.62 -23.04 17.17
C GLU A 348 -2.36 -22.22 17.38
N LYS A 349 -1.33 -22.40 16.54
CA LYS A 349 -0.02 -21.76 16.70
C LYS A 349 0.07 -20.35 16.12
N SER A 350 -0.78 -19.98 15.16
CA SER A 350 -0.65 -18.69 14.46
C SER A 350 -1.13 -17.50 15.30
N LYS A 351 -0.29 -16.46 15.38
CA LYS A 351 -0.76 -15.10 15.72
C LYS A 351 -1.25 -14.42 14.45
N ILE A 352 -2.51 -14.00 14.42
CA ILE A 352 -3.10 -13.33 13.25
C ILE A 352 -3.05 -11.81 13.44
N ILE A 353 -2.43 -11.12 12.48
CA ILE A 353 -2.36 -9.66 12.39
C ILE A 353 -3.15 -9.21 11.16
N LYS A 354 -3.97 -8.17 11.29
CA LYS A 354 -4.80 -7.66 10.19
C LYS A 354 -4.07 -6.57 9.41
N LEU A 355 -4.09 -6.67 8.08
CA LEU A 355 -3.63 -5.65 7.16
C LEU A 355 -4.83 -4.88 6.60
N ASP A 356 -5.08 -3.71 7.19
CA ASP A 356 -6.17 -2.82 6.81
C ASP A 356 -5.75 -1.78 5.74
N ALA A 357 -6.66 -0.88 5.39
CA ALA A 357 -6.38 0.29 4.56
C ALA A 357 -5.36 1.22 5.25
N LEU A 358 -4.77 2.15 4.50
CA LEU A 358 -3.73 3.02 5.01
C LEU A 358 -4.23 3.88 6.17
N ASP A 359 -3.49 3.87 7.26
CA ASP A 359 -3.67 4.84 8.35
C ASP A 359 -3.19 6.23 7.93
N ASP A 360 -3.24 7.20 8.84
CA ASP A 360 -2.84 8.58 8.55
C ASP A 360 -1.37 8.74 8.23
N ASP A 361 -0.52 8.13 9.05
CA ASP A 361 0.92 8.25 8.90
C ASP A 361 1.34 7.58 7.59
N GLU A 362 0.78 6.41 7.29
CA GLU A 362 0.97 5.70 6.02
C GLU A 362 0.44 6.51 4.82
N TYR A 363 -0.71 7.20 4.95
CA TYR A 363 -1.25 8.07 3.89
C TYR A 363 -0.34 9.27 3.63
N PHE A 364 0.10 9.97 4.67
CA PHE A 364 0.97 11.14 4.52
C PHE A 364 2.33 10.73 3.94
N GLN A 365 2.89 9.60 4.39
CA GLN A 365 4.10 9.03 3.79
C GLN A 365 3.89 8.73 2.30
N ALA A 366 2.74 8.15 1.92
CA ALA A 366 2.45 7.90 0.50
C ALA A 366 2.45 9.21 -0.30
N ASN A 367 1.87 10.28 0.25
CA ASN A 367 1.81 11.58 -0.41
C ASN A 367 3.19 12.26 -0.52
N GLU A 368 4.06 12.09 0.49
CA GLU A 368 5.46 12.54 0.45
C GLU A 368 6.24 11.81 -0.65
N ILE A 369 6.10 10.48 -0.75
CA ILE A 369 6.73 9.69 -1.82
C ILE A 369 6.23 10.15 -3.19
N MET A 370 4.92 10.41 -3.34
CA MET A 370 4.35 10.95 -4.57
C MET A 370 5.03 12.26 -5.00
N PHE A 371 5.23 13.18 -4.05
CA PHE A 371 5.83 14.47 -4.32
C PHE A 371 7.32 14.35 -4.67
N ASP A 372 8.06 13.59 -3.88
CA ASP A 372 9.50 13.46 -4.02
C ASP A 372 9.89 12.74 -5.31
N LYS A 373 9.21 11.63 -5.61
CA LYS A 373 9.54 10.73 -6.74
C LYS A 373 8.83 11.09 -8.04
N PHE A 374 7.60 11.60 -7.97
CA PHE A 374 6.73 11.77 -9.13
C PHE A 374 6.24 13.21 -9.34
N LYS A 375 6.66 14.16 -8.49
CA LYS A 375 6.21 15.57 -8.53
C LYS A 375 4.70 15.69 -8.60
N LEU A 376 4.04 14.86 -7.79
CA LEU A 376 2.59 14.71 -7.75
C LEU A 376 2.14 14.73 -6.30
N VAL A 377 1.02 15.36 -5.99
CA VAL A 377 0.48 15.36 -4.62
C VAL A 377 -1.04 15.23 -4.66
N ILE A 378 -1.61 14.43 -3.77
CA ILE A 378 -3.03 14.51 -3.47
C ILE A 378 -3.26 15.75 -2.63
N GLU A 379 -4.11 16.63 -3.12
CA GLU A 379 -4.36 17.90 -2.46
C GLU A 379 -4.92 17.74 -1.04
N ASN A 380 -4.67 18.76 -0.20
CA ASN A 380 -5.20 18.80 1.15
C ASN A 380 -6.74 18.66 1.18
N GLY A 381 -7.24 17.89 2.14
CA GLY A 381 -8.59 17.34 2.17
C GLY A 381 -8.67 15.89 1.66
N GLY A 382 -7.72 15.45 0.82
CA GLY A 382 -7.71 14.08 0.27
C GLY A 382 -7.55 12.98 1.32
N HIS A 383 -6.97 13.29 2.48
CA HIS A 383 -6.88 12.36 3.61
C HIS A 383 -8.25 12.00 4.20
N TYR A 384 -9.32 12.74 3.90
CA TYR A 384 -10.69 12.37 4.28
C TYR A 384 -11.34 11.41 3.27
N ALA A 385 -10.79 11.24 2.06
CA ALA A 385 -11.32 10.31 1.08
C ALA A 385 -10.88 8.87 1.42
N ALA A 386 -11.85 8.01 1.74
CA ALA A 386 -11.59 6.60 2.04
C ALA A 386 -10.94 5.85 0.86
N GLU A 387 -11.20 6.27 -0.37
CA GLU A 387 -10.64 5.70 -1.59
C GLU A 387 -9.12 5.86 -1.66
N TYR A 388 -8.59 6.99 -1.19
CA TYR A 388 -7.16 7.24 -1.18
C TYR A 388 -6.44 6.52 -0.03
N ARG A 389 -7.14 5.74 0.78
CA ARG A 389 -6.53 4.83 1.75
C ARG A 389 -6.16 3.48 1.15
N GLU A 390 -6.52 3.24 -0.11
CA GLU A 390 -6.20 2.00 -0.80
C GLU A 390 -4.87 2.16 -1.57
N PRO A 391 -3.79 1.42 -1.23
CA PRO A 391 -2.49 1.54 -1.91
C PRO A 391 -2.58 1.33 -3.43
N ARG A 392 -3.45 0.42 -3.86
CA ARG A 392 -3.72 0.16 -5.29
C ARG A 392 -4.27 1.39 -6.02
N ILE A 393 -5.12 2.17 -5.34
CA ILE A 393 -5.74 3.38 -5.93
C ILE A 393 -4.68 4.46 -6.06
N ILE A 394 -3.87 4.68 -5.03
CA ILE A 394 -2.77 5.66 -5.09
C ILE A 394 -1.78 5.30 -6.20
N ARG A 395 -1.35 4.04 -6.29
CA ARG A 395 -0.44 3.62 -7.36
C ARG A 395 -1.04 3.86 -8.74
N HIS A 396 -2.32 3.55 -8.93
CA HIS A 396 -3.01 3.80 -10.19
C HIS A 396 -3.08 5.29 -10.52
N LEU A 397 -3.35 6.15 -9.52
CA LEU A 397 -3.32 7.61 -9.68
C LEU A 397 -1.95 8.10 -10.13
N ILE A 398 -0.86 7.61 -9.54
CA ILE A 398 0.50 7.97 -9.97
C ILE A 398 0.70 7.56 -11.43
N SER A 399 0.32 6.35 -11.81
CA SER A 399 0.41 5.87 -13.20
C SER A 399 -0.37 6.75 -14.19
N LEU A 400 -1.54 7.25 -13.80
CA LEU A 400 -2.39 8.11 -14.64
C LEU A 400 -1.90 9.55 -14.77
N TYR A 401 -1.38 10.13 -13.68
CA TYR A 401 -1.11 11.56 -13.59
C TYR A 401 0.39 11.91 -13.59
N LYS A 402 1.30 10.93 -13.53
CA LYS A 402 2.73 11.18 -13.65
C LYS A 402 3.02 11.92 -14.96
N ASN A 403 3.63 13.08 -14.83
CA ASN A 403 3.98 13.94 -15.95
C ASN A 403 5.49 14.21 -15.97
N ASP A 404 6.19 13.53 -16.87
CA ASP A 404 7.65 13.68 -17.01
C ASP A 404 8.08 14.99 -17.69
N ALA A 405 7.12 15.83 -18.12
CA ALA A 405 7.37 17.11 -18.79
C ALA A 405 7.37 18.34 -17.84
N LEU A 406 7.21 18.13 -16.53
CA LEU A 406 7.20 19.23 -15.55
C LEU A 406 8.56 19.94 -15.46
N VAL A 407 8.53 21.27 -15.35
CA VAL A 407 9.73 22.09 -15.15
C VAL A 407 10.12 22.11 -13.66
N GLU A 408 11.39 22.40 -13.35
CA GLU A 408 11.87 22.54 -11.98
C GLU A 408 10.99 23.51 -11.16
N GLY A 409 10.56 23.06 -9.97
CA GLY A 409 9.64 23.81 -9.10
C GLY A 409 8.16 23.59 -9.38
N GLN A 410 7.78 22.92 -10.48
CA GLN A 410 6.39 22.55 -10.76
C GLN A 410 6.05 21.15 -10.24
N TYR A 411 4.79 20.97 -9.87
CA TYR A 411 4.23 19.69 -9.47
C TYR A 411 2.73 19.67 -9.78
N ASP A 412 2.20 18.49 -10.05
CA ASP A 412 0.78 18.28 -10.33
C ASP A 412 0.00 17.99 -9.05
N LYS A 413 -1.26 18.41 -9.01
CA LYS A 413 -2.18 18.16 -7.90
C LYS A 413 -3.31 17.24 -8.33
N ILE A 414 -3.47 16.13 -7.64
CA ILE A 414 -4.66 15.29 -7.72
C ILE A 414 -5.73 15.88 -6.81
N GLN A 415 -6.94 15.95 -7.35
CA GLN A 415 -8.11 16.42 -6.63
C GLN A 415 -8.37 15.64 -5.32
N PRO A 416 -8.78 16.31 -4.23
CA PRO A 416 -8.91 15.67 -2.93
C PRO A 416 -10.16 14.78 -2.82
N ILE A 417 -11.17 14.97 -3.67
CA ILE A 417 -12.43 14.21 -3.62
C ILE A 417 -12.59 13.44 -4.93
N PRO A 418 -12.68 12.11 -4.91
CA PRO A 418 -13.02 11.32 -6.08
C PRO A 418 -14.33 11.77 -6.74
N ASP A 419 -14.36 11.75 -8.07
CA ASP A 419 -15.50 12.17 -8.88
C ASP A 419 -15.87 11.13 -9.94
N VAL A 420 -16.87 11.45 -10.78
CA VAL A 420 -17.36 10.55 -11.84
C VAL A 420 -16.26 10.15 -12.82
N TYR A 421 -15.36 11.07 -13.16
CA TYR A 421 -14.27 10.80 -14.08
C TYR A 421 -13.24 9.86 -13.46
N LEU A 422 -12.84 10.11 -12.22
CA LEU A 422 -11.89 9.26 -11.51
C LEU A 422 -12.44 7.85 -11.28
N LEU A 423 -13.73 7.70 -10.95
CA LEU A 423 -14.36 6.39 -10.82
C LEU A 423 -14.20 5.56 -12.12
N LYS A 424 -14.50 6.15 -13.28
CA LYS A 424 -14.36 5.48 -14.58
C LYS A 424 -12.91 5.10 -14.90
N LEU A 425 -11.96 5.98 -14.56
CA LEU A 425 -10.53 5.70 -14.76
C LEU A 425 -10.01 4.58 -13.84
N LEU A 426 -10.50 4.52 -12.60
CA LEU A 426 -10.15 3.46 -11.65
C LEU A 426 -10.70 2.11 -12.09
N THR A 427 -11.88 2.07 -12.72
CA THR A 427 -12.48 0.81 -13.17
C THR A 427 -11.92 0.30 -14.49
N ASN A 428 -11.37 1.14 -15.36
CA ASN A 428 -10.88 0.72 -16.68
C ASN A 428 -9.40 0.29 -16.69
N ASN A 429 -8.79 0.08 -15.54
CA ASN A 429 -7.36 -0.22 -15.44
C ASN A 429 -7.04 -1.70 -15.66
N GLN A 430 -5.74 -2.01 -15.84
CA GLN A 430 -5.27 -3.38 -16.08
C GLN A 430 -5.03 -4.20 -14.79
N THR A 431 -5.33 -3.64 -13.61
CA THR A 431 -5.17 -4.32 -12.32
C THR A 431 -6.17 -5.48 -12.19
N TYR A 432 -7.38 -5.30 -12.75
CA TYR A 432 -8.48 -6.25 -12.60
C TYR A 432 -8.61 -7.14 -13.83
N SER A 433 -8.72 -8.46 -13.61
CA SER A 433 -8.95 -9.40 -14.70
C SER A 433 -10.38 -9.28 -15.25
N GLN A 434 -10.59 -9.72 -16.49
CA GLN A 434 -11.93 -9.79 -17.09
C GLN A 434 -12.91 -10.62 -16.24
N GLU A 435 -12.42 -11.63 -15.52
CA GLU A 435 -13.23 -12.44 -14.63
C GLU A 435 -13.69 -11.66 -13.39
N ILE A 436 -12.82 -10.85 -12.79
CA ILE A 436 -13.20 -9.96 -11.67
C ILE A 436 -14.29 -8.99 -12.12
N HIS A 437 -14.14 -8.41 -13.31
CA HIS A 437 -15.14 -7.55 -13.93
C HIS A 437 -16.48 -8.26 -14.11
N ARG A 438 -16.47 -9.49 -14.62
CA ARG A 438 -17.66 -10.32 -14.81
C ARG A 438 -18.37 -10.62 -13.48
N LEU A 439 -17.62 -11.03 -12.46
CA LEU A 439 -18.15 -11.32 -11.13
C LEU A 439 -18.76 -10.08 -10.46
N MET A 440 -18.11 -8.92 -10.58
CA MET A 440 -18.64 -7.66 -10.04
C MET A 440 -19.91 -7.20 -10.76
N SER A 441 -19.99 -7.39 -12.08
CA SER A 441 -21.22 -7.13 -12.84
C SER A 441 -22.38 -8.01 -12.36
N MET A 442 -22.13 -9.30 -12.12
CA MET A 442 -23.14 -10.22 -11.58
C MET A 442 -23.61 -9.80 -10.17
N MET A 443 -22.68 -9.36 -9.32
CA MET A 443 -23.02 -8.82 -8.00
C MET A 443 -23.88 -7.55 -8.10
N ALA A 444 -23.56 -6.62 -9.02
CA ALA A 444 -24.35 -5.41 -9.22
C ALA A 444 -25.80 -5.73 -9.63
N GLU A 445 -25.99 -6.72 -10.52
CA GLU A 445 -27.33 -7.20 -10.90
C GLU A 445 -28.09 -7.80 -9.71
N CYS A 446 -27.45 -8.66 -8.91
CA CYS A 446 -28.02 -9.19 -7.68
C CYS A 446 -28.39 -8.07 -6.70
N PHE A 447 -27.51 -7.09 -6.55
CA PHE A 447 -27.70 -5.95 -5.66
C PHE A 447 -28.93 -5.13 -6.06
N MET A 448 -29.12 -4.87 -7.35
CA MET A 448 -30.30 -4.14 -7.81
C MET A 448 -31.59 -4.96 -7.65
N GLU A 449 -31.55 -6.27 -7.83
CA GLU A 449 -32.72 -7.16 -7.66
C GLU A 449 -33.18 -7.25 -6.19
N GLU A 450 -32.27 -7.17 -5.23
CA GLU A 450 -32.59 -7.23 -3.79
C GLU A 450 -33.17 -5.93 -3.20
N ASN A 451 -33.48 -4.92 -4.02
CA ASN A 451 -33.95 -3.63 -3.52
C ASN A 451 -35.19 -3.76 -2.63
N ASN A 452 -36.17 -4.57 -3.04
CA ASN A 452 -37.38 -4.80 -2.24
C ASN A 452 -37.10 -5.58 -0.95
N LEU A 453 -36.14 -6.50 -0.98
CA LEU A 453 -35.75 -7.27 0.21
C LEU A 453 -35.07 -6.36 1.24
N ARG A 454 -34.20 -5.44 0.81
CA ARG A 454 -33.59 -4.43 1.69
C ARG A 454 -34.64 -3.59 2.41
N LYS A 455 -35.68 -3.14 1.71
CA LYS A 455 -36.77 -2.38 2.33
C LYS A 455 -37.50 -3.14 3.45
N GLN A 456 -37.53 -4.47 3.36
CA GLN A 456 -38.22 -5.33 4.32
C GLN A 456 -37.32 -5.84 5.44
N ASN A 457 -35.99 -5.76 5.27
CA ASN A 457 -35.00 -6.28 6.20
C ASN A 457 -34.01 -5.18 6.59
N SER A 458 -34.20 -4.60 7.78
CA SER A 458 -33.36 -3.51 8.30
C SER A 458 -31.89 -3.90 8.40
N ASP A 459 -31.58 -5.13 8.78
CA ASP A 459 -30.21 -5.60 8.94
C ASP A 459 -29.50 -5.63 7.59
N LEU A 460 -30.17 -6.18 6.57
CA LEU A 460 -29.66 -6.17 5.21
C LEU A 460 -29.56 -4.74 4.67
N ASN A 461 -30.54 -3.87 4.94
CA ASN A 461 -30.52 -2.49 4.48
C ASN A 461 -29.30 -1.73 5.00
N VAL A 462 -29.04 -1.81 6.31
CA VAL A 462 -27.91 -1.13 6.94
C VAL A 462 -26.59 -1.75 6.49
N ALA A 463 -26.51 -3.08 6.41
CA ALA A 463 -25.30 -3.76 5.95
C ALA A 463 -24.97 -3.44 4.48
N ALA A 464 -25.98 -3.31 3.62
CA ALA A 464 -25.84 -2.99 2.20
C ALA A 464 -25.55 -1.51 1.94
N SER A 465 -25.96 -0.61 2.83
CA SER A 465 -25.81 0.84 2.68
C SER A 465 -24.34 1.23 2.52
N LEU A 466 -24.01 1.87 1.38
CA LEU A 466 -22.66 2.31 0.98
C LEU A 466 -21.61 1.18 0.80
N SER A 467 -21.96 -0.07 1.09
CA SER A 467 -21.09 -1.24 0.91
C SER A 467 -21.43 -2.02 -0.35
N GLY A 468 -22.69 -2.02 -0.78
CA GLY A 468 -23.12 -2.86 -1.91
C GLY A 468 -23.32 -4.33 -1.56
N SER A 469 -23.45 -4.66 -0.28
CA SER A 469 -23.62 -6.06 0.17
C SER A 469 -24.92 -6.69 -0.33
N ILE A 470 -24.84 -7.98 -0.66
CA ILE A 470 -25.96 -8.81 -1.12
C ILE A 470 -26.08 -10.07 -0.27
N THR A 471 -27.23 -10.73 -0.26
CA THR A 471 -27.33 -12.05 0.38
C THR A 471 -26.58 -13.12 -0.41
N ILE A 472 -26.11 -14.18 0.25
CA ILE A 472 -25.55 -15.35 -0.46
C ILE A 472 -26.63 -16.01 -1.34
N ASP A 473 -27.88 -16.02 -0.87
CA ASP A 473 -28.98 -16.72 -1.52
C ASP A 473 -29.33 -16.11 -2.88
N ILE A 474 -29.33 -14.79 -3.03
CA ILE A 474 -29.57 -14.16 -4.35
C ILE A 474 -28.49 -14.55 -5.35
N PHE A 475 -27.23 -14.57 -4.92
CA PHE A 475 -26.12 -14.86 -5.82
C PHE A 475 -26.16 -16.32 -6.25
N LYS A 476 -26.37 -17.25 -5.32
CA LYS A 476 -26.54 -18.68 -5.66
C LYS A 476 -27.76 -18.92 -6.54
N ARG A 477 -28.87 -18.22 -6.30
CA ARG A 477 -30.09 -18.38 -7.11
C ARG A 477 -29.86 -18.03 -8.57
N LYS A 478 -29.07 -16.98 -8.87
CA LYS A 478 -28.84 -16.50 -10.24
C LYS A 478 -27.57 -17.05 -10.88
N TYR A 479 -26.50 -17.20 -10.10
CA TYR A 479 -25.13 -17.46 -10.56
C TYR A 479 -24.44 -18.54 -9.71
N ASN A 480 -25.14 -19.63 -9.38
CA ASN A 480 -24.59 -20.73 -8.57
C ASN A 480 -23.24 -21.23 -9.08
N ASP A 481 -23.10 -21.40 -10.39
CA ASP A 481 -21.89 -21.92 -11.06
C ASP A 481 -20.68 -20.97 -10.94
N HIS A 482 -20.91 -19.73 -10.48
CA HIS A 482 -19.86 -18.73 -10.24
C HIS A 482 -19.64 -18.42 -8.76
N TYR A 483 -20.44 -19.00 -7.85
CA TYR A 483 -20.32 -18.74 -6.43
C TYR A 483 -18.95 -19.16 -5.88
N GLU A 484 -18.46 -20.33 -6.27
CA GLU A 484 -17.15 -20.82 -5.83
C GLU A 484 -16.01 -19.91 -6.32
N GLY A 485 -16.07 -19.47 -7.59
CA GLY A 485 -15.11 -18.52 -8.15
C GLY A 485 -15.13 -17.17 -7.45
N LEU A 486 -16.31 -16.67 -7.10
CA LEU A 486 -16.47 -15.41 -6.36
C LEU A 486 -15.77 -15.46 -5.00
N ILE A 487 -16.00 -16.52 -4.23
CA ILE A 487 -15.40 -16.67 -2.90
C ILE A 487 -13.88 -16.88 -3.00
N LYS A 488 -13.42 -17.73 -3.92
CA LYS A 488 -11.97 -17.98 -4.12
C LYS A 488 -11.19 -16.78 -4.66
N SER A 489 -11.86 -15.85 -5.32
CA SER A 489 -11.22 -14.63 -5.81
C SER A 489 -10.86 -13.62 -4.72
N SER A 490 -11.40 -13.79 -3.50
CA SER A 490 -11.12 -12.95 -2.32
C SER A 490 -11.48 -11.46 -2.49
N ILE A 491 -12.24 -11.12 -3.55
CA ILE A 491 -12.82 -9.79 -3.79
C ILE A 491 -14.14 -9.59 -3.01
N THR A 492 -14.60 -10.62 -2.30
CA THR A 492 -15.75 -10.57 -1.40
C THR A 492 -15.42 -11.25 -0.09
N VAL A 493 -16.13 -10.87 0.97
CA VAL A 493 -16.01 -11.52 2.28
C VAL A 493 -17.39 -11.88 2.79
N ILE A 494 -17.51 -13.05 3.42
CA ILE A 494 -18.75 -13.51 4.02
C ILE A 494 -18.91 -12.90 5.41
N ARG A 495 -20.09 -12.35 5.70
CA ARG A 495 -20.48 -11.91 7.05
C ARG A 495 -21.75 -12.64 7.46
N HIS A 496 -21.78 -13.12 8.70
CA HIS A 496 -22.90 -13.88 9.25
C HIS A 496 -23.67 -13.06 10.27
N PHE A 497 -24.98 -12.89 10.06
CA PHE A 497 -25.87 -12.20 11.00
C PHE A 497 -26.51 -13.18 11.95
N ARG A 498 -26.02 -13.21 13.20
CA ARG A 498 -26.49 -14.16 14.23
C ARG A 498 -27.97 -14.02 14.58
N ASN A 499 -28.50 -12.79 14.56
CA ASN A 499 -29.86 -12.51 15.01
C ASN A 499 -30.94 -12.96 14.01
N ASN A 500 -30.66 -12.84 12.71
CA ASN A 500 -31.63 -13.11 11.64
C ASN A 500 -31.27 -14.33 10.77
N GLY A 501 -30.16 -15.01 11.05
CA GLY A 501 -29.82 -16.30 10.44
C GLY A 501 -29.43 -16.24 8.96
N PHE A 502 -29.17 -15.05 8.39
CA PHE A 502 -28.71 -14.91 7.01
C PHE A 502 -27.24 -14.49 6.94
N SER A 503 -26.65 -14.70 5.76
CA SER A 503 -25.26 -14.35 5.47
C SER A 503 -25.20 -13.48 4.23
N ILE A 504 -24.28 -12.52 4.24
CA ILE A 504 -24.07 -11.60 3.12
C ILE A 504 -22.70 -11.83 2.48
N LEU A 505 -22.63 -11.45 1.21
CA LEU A 505 -21.41 -11.21 0.46
C LEU A 505 -21.13 -9.71 0.52
N TYR A 506 -20.05 -9.36 1.22
CA TYR A 506 -19.57 -7.98 1.35
C TYR A 506 -18.46 -7.75 0.30
N PRO A 507 -18.66 -6.88 -0.70
CA PRO A 507 -17.66 -6.65 -1.76
C PRO A 507 -16.50 -5.77 -1.28
N LYS A 508 -15.29 -6.07 -1.76
CA LYS A 508 -14.05 -5.36 -1.41
C LYS A 508 -13.50 -4.46 -2.52
N LEU A 509 -14.15 -4.46 -3.69
CA LEU A 509 -13.87 -3.57 -4.81
C LEU A 509 -15.09 -2.68 -5.12
N PRO A 510 -15.46 -1.78 -4.18
CA PRO A 510 -16.66 -0.95 -4.29
C PRO A 510 -16.68 -0.07 -5.55
N GLU A 511 -15.52 0.31 -6.09
CA GLU A 511 -15.38 1.05 -7.35
C GLU A 511 -15.91 0.28 -8.56
N LEU A 512 -15.64 -1.02 -8.65
CA LEU A 512 -16.16 -1.83 -9.74
C LEU A 512 -17.67 -2.00 -9.60
N LEU A 513 -18.15 -2.33 -8.40
CA LEU A 513 -19.58 -2.48 -8.15
C LEU A 513 -20.35 -1.20 -8.48
N ALA A 514 -19.88 -0.05 -7.97
CA ALA A 514 -20.48 1.26 -8.24
C ALA A 514 -20.56 1.53 -9.76
N ASN A 515 -19.47 1.29 -10.49
CA ASN A 515 -19.45 1.49 -11.94
C ASN A 515 -20.45 0.60 -12.69
N TYR A 516 -20.59 -0.67 -12.30
CA TYR A 516 -21.56 -1.57 -12.91
C TYR A 516 -23.02 -1.28 -12.53
N CYS A 517 -23.26 -0.66 -11.37
CA CYS A 517 -24.59 -0.22 -10.98
C CYS A 517 -25.11 0.94 -11.85
N ILE A 518 -24.25 1.85 -12.31
CA ILE A 518 -24.64 3.04 -13.10
C ILE A 518 -25.56 2.69 -14.29
N PRO A 519 -25.16 1.86 -15.27
CA PRO A 519 -26.00 1.57 -16.43
C PRO A 519 -27.28 0.81 -16.07
N ILE A 520 -27.26 -0.02 -15.01
CA ILE A 520 -28.45 -0.73 -14.54
C ILE A 520 -29.46 0.27 -13.98
N ILE A 521 -29.01 1.20 -13.14
CA ILE A 521 -29.84 2.23 -12.52
C ILE A 521 -30.40 3.17 -13.58
N SER A 522 -29.57 3.66 -14.50
CA SER A 522 -30.01 4.56 -15.58
C SER A 522 -31.12 3.93 -16.41
N ARG A 523 -30.99 2.65 -16.76
CA ARG A 523 -32.03 1.90 -17.48
C ARG A 523 -33.32 1.81 -16.66
N LEU A 524 -33.24 1.34 -15.41
CA LEU A 524 -34.40 1.20 -14.53
C LEU A 524 -35.11 2.54 -14.29
N LEU A 525 -34.35 3.62 -14.09
CA LEU A 525 -34.91 4.95 -13.88
C LEU A 525 -35.62 5.48 -15.12
N ALA A 526 -35.07 5.24 -16.31
CA ALA A 526 -35.67 5.65 -17.58
C ALA A 526 -36.96 4.87 -17.92
N GLU A 527 -37.01 3.58 -17.58
CA GLU A 527 -38.18 2.71 -17.74
C GLU A 527 -39.39 3.30 -16.99
N ASP A 528 -40.51 3.50 -17.69
CA ASP A 528 -41.76 4.04 -17.14
C ASP A 528 -41.65 5.42 -16.45
N SER A 529 -40.58 6.18 -16.68
CA SER A 529 -40.38 7.53 -16.11
C SER A 529 -41.49 8.51 -16.47
N GLU A 530 -42.10 8.35 -17.65
CA GLU A 530 -43.22 9.18 -18.13
C GLU A 530 -44.54 8.88 -17.41
N THR A 531 -44.65 7.71 -16.77
CA THR A 531 -45.83 7.32 -15.98
C THR A 531 -45.77 7.82 -14.55
N ARG A 532 -44.58 8.17 -14.08
CA ARG A 532 -44.31 8.66 -12.73
C ARG A 532 -44.30 10.19 -12.73
N ASP A 533 -44.87 10.79 -11.71
CA ASP A 533 -44.66 12.23 -11.48
C ASP A 533 -43.21 12.51 -11.05
N ILE A 534 -42.84 13.79 -10.94
CA ILE A 534 -41.45 14.14 -10.65
C ILE A 534 -40.99 13.77 -9.24
N ASP A 535 -41.90 13.78 -8.26
CA ASP A 535 -41.59 13.38 -6.89
C ASP A 535 -41.40 11.86 -6.81
N GLN A 536 -42.23 11.09 -7.51
CA GLN A 536 -42.09 9.65 -7.66
C GLN A 536 -40.79 9.28 -8.38
N ASN A 537 -40.42 10.02 -9.43
CA ASN A 537 -39.15 9.83 -10.11
C ASN A 537 -37.95 10.13 -9.20
N LEU A 538 -37.98 11.21 -8.41
CA LEU A 538 -36.92 11.53 -7.46
C LEU A 538 -36.81 10.49 -6.33
N ASN A 539 -37.95 10.03 -5.80
CA ASN A 539 -37.97 8.98 -4.78
C ASN A 539 -37.38 7.69 -5.35
N TYR A 540 -37.78 7.28 -6.56
CA TYR A 540 -37.24 6.08 -7.18
C TYR A 540 -35.74 6.20 -7.49
N PHE A 541 -35.28 7.37 -7.97
CA PHE A 541 -33.85 7.65 -8.12
C PHE A 541 -33.10 7.46 -6.80
N SER A 542 -33.61 8.03 -5.71
CA SER A 542 -33.00 7.93 -4.38
C SER A 542 -32.98 6.47 -3.89
N GLU A 543 -34.08 5.74 -4.06
CA GLU A 543 -34.16 4.32 -3.70
C GLU A 543 -33.14 3.45 -4.45
N LEU A 544 -32.89 3.74 -5.73
CA LEU A 544 -31.94 2.97 -6.54
C LEU A 544 -30.48 3.29 -6.24
N THR A 545 -30.18 4.50 -5.73
CA THR A 545 -28.80 5.02 -5.65
C THR A 545 -28.26 5.11 -4.24
N MET A 546 -29.06 5.43 -3.22
CA MET A 546 -28.58 5.74 -1.87
C MET A 546 -27.79 4.59 -1.21
N ALA A 547 -28.17 3.34 -1.49
CA ALA A 547 -27.50 2.18 -0.92
C ALA A 547 -26.20 1.80 -1.67
N VAL A 548 -25.99 2.30 -2.89
CA VAL A 548 -24.84 1.95 -3.73
C VAL A 548 -23.56 2.55 -3.15
N PRO A 549 -22.41 1.87 -3.22
CA PRO A 549 -21.12 2.49 -2.91
C PRO A 549 -20.91 3.75 -3.74
N TYR A 550 -20.34 4.79 -3.14
CA TYR A 550 -20.14 6.09 -3.79
C TYR A 550 -21.45 6.69 -4.34
N CYS A 551 -22.54 6.58 -3.58
CA CYS A 551 -23.89 6.93 -4.02
C CYS A 551 -24.04 8.33 -4.63
N ASP A 552 -23.28 9.31 -4.15
CA ASP A 552 -23.24 10.68 -4.67
C ASP A 552 -22.62 10.72 -6.09
N ILE A 553 -21.49 10.05 -6.28
CA ILE A 553 -20.79 9.93 -7.58
C ILE A 553 -21.63 9.10 -8.55
N VAL A 554 -22.18 7.97 -8.11
CA VAL A 554 -23.07 7.12 -8.93
C VAL A 554 -24.32 7.89 -9.33
N GLY A 555 -24.94 8.61 -8.40
CA GLY A 555 -26.11 9.44 -8.68
C GLY A 555 -25.82 10.49 -9.75
N ALA A 556 -24.67 11.17 -9.67
CA ALA A 556 -24.27 12.14 -10.69
C ALA A 556 -24.02 11.46 -12.05
N ALA A 557 -23.34 10.31 -12.06
CA ALA A 557 -23.09 9.56 -13.29
C ALA A 557 -24.38 9.05 -13.95
N VAL A 558 -25.36 8.59 -13.17
CA VAL A 558 -26.70 8.22 -13.65
C VAL A 558 -27.38 9.42 -14.28
N LEU A 559 -27.37 10.59 -13.62
CA LEU A 559 -27.95 11.81 -14.21
C LEU A 559 -27.27 12.20 -15.53
N MET A 560 -25.95 12.02 -15.65
CA MET A 560 -25.22 12.23 -16.92
C MET A 560 -25.63 11.26 -18.03
N GLU A 561 -25.99 10.01 -17.73
CA GLU A 561 -26.51 9.06 -18.72
C GLU A 561 -27.98 9.36 -19.09
N ILE A 562 -28.79 9.77 -18.10
CA ILE A 562 -30.16 10.21 -18.33
C ILE A 562 -30.20 11.49 -19.17
N SER A 563 -29.25 12.41 -19.02
CA SER A 563 -29.23 13.63 -19.84
C SER A 563 -29.08 13.32 -21.33
N GLN A 564 -28.39 12.23 -21.69
CA GLN A 564 -28.20 11.80 -23.07
C GLN A 564 -29.42 11.08 -23.66
N THR A 565 -30.19 10.37 -22.82
CA THR A 565 -31.28 9.49 -23.27
C THR A 565 -32.67 10.06 -23.03
N LYS A 566 -32.86 10.82 -21.95
CA LYS A 566 -34.11 11.47 -21.52
C LYS A 566 -33.84 12.89 -20.97
N PRO A 567 -33.47 13.87 -21.83
CA PRO A 567 -33.09 15.22 -21.39
C PRO A 567 -34.14 15.95 -20.53
N LYS A 568 -35.43 15.73 -20.83
CA LYS A 568 -36.54 16.31 -20.04
C LYS A 568 -36.55 15.78 -18.60
N LEU A 569 -36.43 14.46 -18.43
CA LEU A 569 -36.38 13.85 -17.10
C LEU A 569 -35.18 14.36 -16.30
N PHE A 570 -34.01 14.49 -16.94
CA PHE A 570 -32.81 15.08 -16.34
C PHE A 570 -33.09 16.50 -15.82
N SER A 571 -33.62 17.38 -16.66
CA SER A 571 -33.95 18.76 -16.29
C SER A 571 -34.98 18.82 -15.15
N ASP A 572 -36.05 18.03 -15.23
CA ASP A 572 -37.09 17.99 -14.21
C ASP A 572 -36.53 17.50 -12.87
N LEU A 573 -35.66 16.48 -12.87
CA LEU A 573 -35.01 15.94 -11.68
C LEU A 573 -34.09 16.97 -11.03
N ILE A 574 -33.21 17.63 -11.78
CA ILE A 574 -32.33 18.68 -11.23
C ILE A 574 -33.15 19.78 -10.57
N ASN A 575 -34.15 20.30 -11.28
CA ASN A 575 -35.00 21.37 -10.76
C ASN A 575 -35.76 20.94 -9.50
N ARG A 576 -36.15 19.66 -9.40
CA ARG A 576 -36.80 19.13 -8.21
C ARG A 576 -35.82 18.93 -7.05
N MET A 577 -34.63 18.40 -7.32
CA MET A 577 -33.57 18.16 -6.34
C MET A 577 -33.08 19.47 -5.70
N LEU A 578 -32.96 20.56 -6.46
CA LEU A 578 -32.63 21.89 -5.93
C LEU A 578 -33.64 22.44 -4.91
N LYS A 579 -34.88 21.92 -4.92
CA LYS A 579 -35.94 22.29 -3.97
C LYS A 579 -35.98 21.39 -2.73
N VAL A 580 -35.21 20.30 -2.71
CA VAL A 580 -35.07 19.41 -1.55
C VAL A 580 -33.77 19.81 -0.84
N GLU A 581 -33.88 20.81 0.02
CA GLU A 581 -32.73 21.34 0.76
C GLU A 581 -32.41 20.47 1.98
N PRO A 582 -31.12 20.24 2.29
CA PRO A 582 -30.73 19.59 3.52
C PRO A 582 -31.27 20.36 4.73
N LYS A 583 -31.68 19.65 5.77
CA LYS A 583 -32.20 20.27 7.00
C LYS A 583 -31.79 19.50 8.23
N LYS A 584 -31.62 20.22 9.34
CA LYS A 584 -31.34 19.63 10.66
C LYS A 584 -32.66 19.14 11.27
N GLU A 585 -32.70 17.87 11.66
CA GLU A 585 -33.81 17.25 12.39
C GLU A 585 -33.36 16.84 13.78
N VAL A 586 -34.21 17.09 14.79
CA VAL A 586 -33.92 16.72 16.18
C VAL A 586 -34.24 15.25 16.39
N ILE A 587 -33.29 14.50 16.93
CA ILE A 587 -33.50 13.11 17.34
C ILE A 587 -34.41 13.12 18.57
N SER A 588 -35.56 12.47 18.47
CA SER A 588 -36.45 12.29 19.63
C SER A 588 -35.88 11.27 20.63
N ASP A 589 -36.21 11.39 21.91
CA ASP A 589 -35.83 10.43 22.96
C ASP A 589 -36.31 8.98 22.67
N GLN A 590 -37.26 8.80 21.75
CA GLN A 590 -37.78 7.49 21.35
C GLN A 590 -37.08 6.90 20.11
N SER A 591 -36.10 7.61 19.55
CA SER A 591 -35.43 7.19 18.33
C SER A 591 -34.48 6.03 18.59
N ARG A 592 -34.40 5.10 17.63
CA ARG A 592 -33.38 4.06 17.59
C ARG A 592 -32.60 4.16 16.31
N LEU A 593 -31.28 4.09 16.40
CA LEU A 593 -30.38 4.11 15.26
C LEU A 593 -29.68 2.77 15.15
N LEU A 594 -29.82 2.12 14.00
CA LEU A 594 -29.12 0.89 13.66
C LEU A 594 -27.99 1.21 12.68
N LEU A 595 -26.77 0.85 13.06
CA LEU A 595 -25.57 0.97 12.23
C LEU A 595 -24.95 -0.41 12.01
N PHE A 596 -24.13 -0.53 10.97
CA PHE A 596 -23.31 -1.70 10.72
C PHE A 596 -21.88 -1.24 10.54
N ASP A 597 -20.99 -1.76 11.39
CA ASP A 597 -19.55 -1.63 11.24
C ASP A 597 -18.98 -3.03 10.94
N GLU A 598 -18.00 -3.12 10.06
CA GLU A 598 -17.46 -4.43 9.66
C GLU A 598 -16.79 -5.17 10.82
N ASN A 599 -16.16 -4.44 11.74
CA ASN A 599 -15.43 -5.00 12.87
C ASN A 599 -16.32 -5.20 14.11
N ALA A 600 -17.27 -4.30 14.34
CA ALA A 600 -18.16 -4.33 15.51
C ALA A 600 -19.53 -4.99 15.23
N GLY A 601 -19.89 -5.22 13.97
CA GLY A 601 -21.18 -5.76 13.56
C GLY A 601 -22.31 -4.74 13.70
N HIS A 602 -23.49 -5.20 14.12
CA HIS A 602 -24.62 -4.30 14.38
C HIS A 602 -24.42 -3.48 15.64
N ILE A 603 -24.62 -2.18 15.50
CA ILE A 603 -24.60 -1.23 16.60
C ILE A 603 -26.00 -0.64 16.70
N ASP A 604 -26.70 -0.99 17.77
CA ASP A 604 -28.01 -0.45 18.12
C ASP A 604 -27.82 0.66 19.17
N ILE A 605 -28.14 1.89 18.78
CA ILE A 605 -28.10 3.06 19.65
C ILE A 605 -29.53 3.39 20.05
N ASP A 606 -29.84 3.08 21.30
CA ASP A 606 -31.11 3.37 21.96
C ASP A 606 -31.01 4.71 22.71
N TYR A 607 -31.62 5.76 22.15
CA TYR A 607 -31.59 7.11 22.74
C TYR A 607 -32.45 7.20 24.01
N GLU A 608 -33.43 6.30 24.18
CA GLU A 608 -34.35 6.29 25.33
C GLU A 608 -33.61 6.00 26.65
N LYS A 609 -32.61 5.09 26.60
CA LYS A 609 -31.90 4.63 27.80
C LYS A 609 -30.82 5.57 28.29
N LYS A 610 -30.27 6.43 27.42
CA LYS A 610 -29.04 7.15 27.72
C LYS A 610 -29.22 8.63 28.06
N LYS A 611 -30.44 9.19 27.98
CA LYS A 611 -30.71 10.64 28.19
C LYS A 611 -29.59 11.51 27.60
N TYR A 612 -29.19 11.20 26.37
CA TYR A 612 -28.49 12.18 25.56
C TYR A 612 -29.46 13.35 25.47
N GLY A 613 -29.09 14.55 25.92
CA GLY A 613 -30.00 15.70 25.86
C GLY A 613 -30.50 15.94 24.43
N ASN A 614 -31.31 16.99 24.22
CA ASN A 614 -31.79 17.45 22.90
C ASN A 614 -30.66 17.85 21.90
N GLU A 615 -29.46 17.31 22.02
CA GLU A 615 -28.23 17.63 21.31
C GLU A 615 -27.99 16.72 20.10
N GLY A 616 -28.78 15.65 19.92
CA GLY A 616 -28.73 14.81 18.73
C GLY A 616 -29.39 15.49 17.53
N LEU A 617 -28.59 15.95 16.55
CA LEU A 617 -29.06 16.47 15.27
C LEU A 617 -28.74 15.47 14.16
N LEU A 618 -29.75 15.05 13.40
CA LEU A 618 -29.58 14.35 12.13
C LEU A 618 -29.71 15.35 10.98
N ILE A 619 -29.01 15.09 9.89
CA ILE A 619 -29.19 15.84 8.64
C ILE A 619 -30.12 15.01 7.75
N ALA A 620 -31.34 15.49 7.56
CA ALA A 620 -32.29 14.93 6.61
C ALA A 620 -32.13 15.58 5.23
N ASP A 621 -32.67 14.94 4.21
CA ASP A 621 -32.76 15.47 2.83
C ASP A 621 -31.40 15.88 2.23
N PHE A 622 -30.32 15.27 2.72
CA PHE A 622 -28.94 15.55 2.33
C PHE A 622 -28.59 15.08 0.91
N PHE A 623 -29.11 13.91 0.53
CA PHE A 623 -28.66 13.15 -0.65
C PHE A 623 -28.77 13.92 -1.98
N PRO A 624 -29.86 14.66 -2.28
CA PRO A 624 -29.96 15.44 -3.50
C PRO A 624 -28.82 16.44 -3.66
N PHE A 625 -28.48 17.19 -2.61
CA PHE A 625 -27.40 18.19 -2.68
C PHE A 625 -26.03 17.53 -2.82
N ALA A 626 -25.81 16.35 -2.24
CA ALA A 626 -24.57 15.59 -2.43
C ALA A 626 -24.37 15.17 -3.90
N VAL A 627 -25.42 14.63 -4.54
CA VAL A 627 -25.40 14.26 -5.96
C VAL A 627 -25.20 15.49 -6.84
N LEU A 628 -25.95 16.57 -6.60
CA LEU A 628 -25.82 17.80 -7.39
C LEU A 628 -24.44 18.43 -7.24
N SER A 629 -23.80 18.31 -6.07
CA SER A 629 -22.42 18.78 -5.86
C SER A 629 -21.40 18.00 -6.70
N GLN A 630 -21.63 16.71 -6.96
CA GLN A 630 -20.81 15.89 -7.86
C GLN A 630 -21.09 16.16 -9.34
N LEU A 631 -22.25 16.74 -9.68
CA LEU A 631 -22.62 17.15 -11.04
C LEU A 631 -22.18 18.60 -11.37
N ALA A 632 -22.06 19.45 -10.36
CA ALA A 632 -21.60 20.84 -10.47
C ALA A 632 -20.23 21.07 -11.15
N PRO A 633 -19.28 20.11 -11.22
CA PRO A 633 -18.05 20.31 -11.98
C PRO A 633 -18.24 20.43 -13.50
N PHE A 634 -19.41 20.07 -14.04
CA PHE A 634 -19.70 20.05 -15.47
C PHE A 634 -20.55 21.28 -15.86
N PRO A 635 -19.97 22.32 -16.49
CA PRO A 635 -20.71 23.52 -16.85
C PRO A 635 -21.90 23.23 -17.77
N MET A 636 -23.09 23.67 -17.37
CA MET A 636 -24.33 23.51 -18.13
C MET A 636 -24.69 24.85 -18.78
N GLY A 637 -24.56 24.93 -20.10
CA GLY A 637 -24.93 26.12 -20.87
C GLY A 637 -26.41 26.12 -21.27
N ASP A 638 -26.99 27.29 -21.47
CA ASP A 638 -28.29 27.42 -22.14
C ASP A 638 -28.11 27.35 -23.66
N GLU A 639 -28.63 26.30 -24.29
CA GLU A 639 -28.57 26.11 -25.76
C GLU A 639 -29.28 27.25 -26.53
N ASN A 640 -30.21 27.98 -25.89
CA ASN A 640 -30.94 29.08 -26.50
C ASN A 640 -30.37 30.46 -26.16
N HIS A 641 -29.14 30.52 -25.62
CA HIS A 641 -28.50 31.78 -25.30
C HIS A 641 -28.41 32.69 -26.54
N CYS A 642 -29.06 33.85 -26.48
CA CYS A 642 -28.93 34.89 -27.48
C CYS A 642 -27.70 35.76 -27.16
N GLU A 643 -26.79 35.95 -28.12
CA GLU A 643 -25.59 36.82 -27.95
C GLU A 643 -25.91 38.26 -27.50
N ASN A 644 -27.15 38.72 -27.69
CA ASN A 644 -27.64 40.03 -27.26
C ASN A 644 -28.27 40.05 -25.84
N SER A 645 -28.16 38.98 -25.06
CA SER A 645 -28.66 38.93 -23.68
C SER A 645 -27.61 39.47 -22.70
N ASP A 646 -28.03 40.19 -21.66
CA ASP A 646 -27.15 40.62 -20.57
C ASP A 646 -26.70 39.46 -19.65
N LEU A 647 -27.25 38.25 -19.86
CA LEU A 647 -26.92 37.05 -19.11
C LEU A 647 -25.78 36.30 -19.81
N THR A 648 -24.92 35.63 -19.05
CA THR A 648 -23.90 34.71 -19.58
C THR A 648 -24.56 33.40 -20.08
N PRO A 649 -23.96 32.70 -21.06
CA PRO A 649 -24.36 31.33 -21.44
C PRO A 649 -24.43 30.36 -20.27
N TYR A 650 -23.71 30.62 -19.18
CA TYR A 650 -23.64 29.77 -18.00
C TYR A 650 -24.54 30.22 -16.84
N ASN A 651 -25.46 31.17 -17.06
CA ASN A 651 -26.24 31.77 -15.98
C ASN A 651 -27.05 30.74 -15.16
N PHE A 652 -27.61 29.73 -15.83
CA PHE A 652 -28.27 28.60 -15.17
C PHE A 652 -27.29 27.85 -14.24
N HIS A 653 -26.11 27.50 -14.75
CA HIS A 653 -25.09 26.77 -13.98
C HIS A 653 -24.56 27.56 -12.79
N LEU A 654 -24.39 28.88 -12.92
CA LEU A 654 -23.98 29.73 -11.80
C LEU A 654 -25.08 29.83 -10.74
N THR A 655 -26.35 29.91 -11.14
CA THR A 655 -27.49 29.87 -10.21
C THR A 655 -27.58 28.51 -9.51
N PHE A 656 -27.29 27.44 -10.23
CA PHE A 656 -27.21 26.07 -9.72
C PHE A 656 -26.13 25.93 -8.63
N ILE A 657 -24.89 26.38 -8.90
CA ILE A 657 -23.80 26.39 -7.92
C ILE A 657 -24.17 27.28 -6.73
N HIS A 658 -24.66 28.50 -7.00
CA HIS A 658 -25.08 29.45 -5.97
C HIS A 658 -26.05 28.80 -4.98
N LYS A 659 -27.09 28.12 -5.47
CA LYS A 659 -28.09 27.48 -4.62
C LYS A 659 -27.50 26.43 -3.68
N ILE A 660 -26.62 25.57 -4.20
CA ILE A 660 -26.03 24.47 -3.43
C ILE A 660 -25.00 25.00 -2.43
N ALA A 661 -24.07 25.84 -2.89
CA ALA A 661 -23.00 26.40 -2.09
C ALA A 661 -23.48 27.43 -1.05
N SER A 662 -24.72 27.89 -1.13
CA SER A 662 -25.35 28.73 -0.11
C SER A 662 -25.87 27.94 1.11
N SER A 663 -25.92 26.61 1.02
CA SER A 663 -26.45 25.75 2.09
C SER A 663 -25.74 26.01 3.43
N PRO A 664 -26.45 26.19 4.54
CA PRO A 664 -25.86 26.32 5.88
C PRO A 664 -25.36 24.99 6.45
N ILE A 665 -25.62 23.89 5.74
CA ILE A 665 -25.22 22.54 6.13
C ILE A 665 -24.00 22.12 5.32
N PHE A 666 -23.07 21.48 6.00
CA PHE A 666 -21.88 20.88 5.43
C PHE A 666 -22.24 19.71 4.50
N ILE A 667 -21.79 19.77 3.24
CA ILE A 667 -22.10 18.78 2.20
C ILE A 667 -20.92 17.82 2.02
N HIS A 668 -20.91 16.72 2.78
CA HIS A 668 -19.90 15.66 2.66
C HIS A 668 -20.52 14.27 2.81
N ARG A 669 -20.13 13.34 1.93
CA ARG A 669 -20.60 11.95 1.98
C ARG A 669 -20.18 11.31 3.31
N ALA A 670 -21.04 10.49 3.88
CA ALA A 670 -20.70 9.73 5.08
C ALA A 670 -19.43 8.89 4.87
N ASP A 671 -18.55 8.93 5.87
CA ASP A 671 -17.35 8.11 5.90
C ASP A 671 -17.73 6.64 6.06
N ARG A 672 -17.15 5.78 5.23
CA ARG A 672 -17.38 4.32 5.25
C ARG A 672 -16.29 3.55 5.96
N ARG A 673 -15.24 4.22 6.42
CA ARG A 673 -14.18 3.60 7.21
C ARG A 673 -14.78 3.02 8.50
N SER A 674 -14.06 2.08 9.09
CA SER A 674 -14.44 1.57 10.42
C SER A 674 -14.56 2.72 11.40
N LEU A 675 -15.44 2.59 12.40
CA LEU A 675 -15.64 3.64 13.42
C LEU A 675 -14.34 4.01 14.15
N LEU A 676 -13.38 3.09 14.23
CA LEU A 676 -12.05 3.33 14.82
C LEU A 676 -11.17 4.25 13.96
N ASN A 677 -11.42 4.29 12.65
CA ASN A 677 -10.62 5.02 11.66
C ASN A 677 -11.37 6.23 11.08
N MET A 678 -12.60 6.51 11.55
CA MET A 678 -13.33 7.71 11.16
C MET A 678 -12.66 8.95 11.73
N LYS A 679 -12.48 9.96 10.89
CA LYS A 679 -11.91 11.24 11.30
C LYS A 679 -12.96 12.28 11.63
N SER A 680 -12.73 13.02 12.71
CA SER A 680 -13.33 14.33 12.87
C SER A 680 -12.67 15.35 11.95
N TYR A 681 -13.42 16.38 11.59
CA TYR A 681 -12.94 17.59 10.95
C TYR A 681 -13.18 18.78 11.89
N GLU A 682 -12.29 19.75 11.86
CA GLU A 682 -12.47 21.01 12.57
C GLU A 682 -13.59 21.81 11.89
N SER A 683 -14.69 22.00 12.62
CA SER A 683 -15.83 22.79 12.17
C SER A 683 -16.38 23.67 13.27
N TYR A 684 -17.04 24.76 12.87
CA TYR A 684 -17.61 25.78 13.74
C TYR A 684 -19.08 25.98 13.38
N GLU A 685 -19.95 25.95 14.38
CA GLU A 685 -21.36 26.28 14.21
C GLU A 685 -21.59 27.75 14.57
N TRP A 686 -22.03 28.57 13.62
CA TRP A 686 -22.27 30.00 13.80
C TRP A 686 -23.76 30.33 13.70
N GLU A 687 -24.27 31.10 14.66
CA GLU A 687 -25.67 31.49 14.72
C GLU A 687 -26.09 32.29 13.48
N GLY A 688 -27.15 31.85 12.80
CA GLY A 688 -27.67 32.48 11.59
C GLY A 688 -26.85 32.24 10.32
N ILE A 689 -25.74 31.48 10.40
CA ILE A 689 -24.88 31.16 9.25
C ILE A 689 -24.85 29.64 9.01
N GLY A 690 -24.74 28.85 10.08
CA GLY A 690 -24.69 27.39 10.02
C GLY A 690 -23.29 26.84 10.29
N GLN A 691 -23.01 25.67 9.73
CA GLN A 691 -21.76 24.95 9.93
C GLN A 691 -20.70 25.41 8.92
N ILE A 692 -19.54 25.82 9.42
CA ILE A 692 -18.38 26.24 8.62
C ILE A 692 -17.21 25.32 8.94
N ILE A 693 -16.54 24.82 7.91
CA ILE A 693 -15.33 24.00 8.04
C ILE A 693 -14.11 24.90 8.16
N SER A 694 -13.13 24.52 8.98
CA SER A 694 -11.83 25.19 9.04
C SER A 694 -11.09 25.09 7.70
N GLY A 695 -10.55 26.21 7.20
CA GLY A 695 -9.78 26.22 5.95
C GLY A 695 -8.50 25.36 6.00
N LYS A 696 -8.06 24.98 7.20
CA LYS A 696 -6.93 24.06 7.40
C LYS A 696 -7.22 22.64 6.90
N GLU A 697 -8.49 22.25 6.87
CA GLU A 697 -8.91 20.92 6.41
C GLU A 697 -8.81 20.76 4.88
N GLY A 698 -8.60 21.85 4.15
CA GLY A 698 -8.54 21.86 2.70
C GLY A 698 -9.93 21.68 2.06
N ILE A 699 -9.97 21.02 0.90
CA ILE A 699 -11.24 20.81 0.18
C ILE A 699 -11.80 19.44 0.53
N ILE A 700 -12.86 19.44 1.34
CA ILE A 700 -13.57 18.23 1.76
C ILE A 700 -15.03 18.17 1.29
N GLU A 701 -15.61 19.30 0.84
CA GLU A 701 -16.94 19.33 0.22
C GLU A 701 -16.85 19.17 -1.31
N PRO A 702 -17.63 18.27 -1.93
CA PRO A 702 -17.67 18.13 -3.38
C PRO A 702 -18.07 19.43 -4.09
N ILE A 703 -18.92 20.27 -3.48
CA ILE A 703 -19.31 21.56 -4.07
C ILE A 703 -18.15 22.56 -4.13
N VAL A 704 -17.23 22.54 -3.15
CA VAL A 704 -16.04 23.40 -3.18
C VAL A 704 -15.08 22.93 -4.28
N GLN A 705 -14.88 21.61 -4.42
CA GLN A 705 -14.14 21.04 -5.53
C GLN A 705 -14.78 21.39 -6.89
N ALA A 706 -16.11 21.34 -6.96
CA ALA A 706 -16.86 21.67 -8.17
C ALA A 706 -16.70 23.14 -8.57
N ILE A 707 -16.80 24.08 -7.62
CA ILE A 707 -16.53 25.51 -7.86
C ILE A 707 -15.13 25.68 -8.45
N ARG A 708 -14.12 25.02 -7.87
CA ARG A 708 -12.76 25.09 -8.39
C ARG A 708 -12.66 24.59 -9.83
N LYS A 709 -13.20 23.41 -10.13
CA LYS A 709 -13.19 22.84 -11.49
C LYS A 709 -13.93 23.73 -12.49
N CYS A 710 -15.08 24.26 -12.08
CA CYS A 710 -15.86 25.22 -12.84
C CYS A 710 -14.99 26.43 -13.21
N PHE A 711 -14.24 26.99 -12.26
CA PHE A 711 -13.34 28.12 -12.49
C PHE A 711 -12.14 27.81 -13.38
N LEU A 712 -11.65 26.57 -13.41
CA LEU A 712 -10.64 26.14 -14.37
C LEU A 712 -11.20 26.04 -15.80
N LEU A 713 -12.48 25.73 -15.96
CA LEU A 713 -13.13 25.57 -17.26
C LEU A 713 -13.72 26.88 -17.81
N ILE A 714 -14.30 27.71 -16.94
CA ILE A 714 -14.99 28.97 -17.29
C ILE A 714 -14.52 30.13 -16.38
N PRO A 715 -13.23 30.52 -16.44
CA PRO A 715 -12.62 31.46 -15.49
C PRO A 715 -13.23 32.86 -15.48
N ASN A 716 -13.85 33.29 -16.57
CA ASN A 716 -14.51 34.60 -16.64
C ASN A 716 -15.77 34.67 -15.77
N GLU A 717 -16.38 33.53 -15.47
CA GLU A 717 -17.61 33.45 -14.68
C GLU A 717 -17.38 33.53 -13.17
N MET A 718 -16.10 33.46 -12.72
CA MET A 718 -15.72 33.70 -11.32
C MET A 718 -16.31 35.00 -10.80
N LYS A 719 -16.25 36.06 -11.61
CA LYS A 719 -16.73 37.41 -11.25
C LYS A 719 -18.21 37.40 -10.89
N LEU A 720 -19.02 36.78 -11.73
CA LEU A 720 -20.48 36.84 -11.60
C LEU A 720 -20.95 36.04 -10.38
N LEU A 721 -20.41 34.83 -10.18
CA LEU A 721 -20.73 34.02 -9.01
C LEU A 721 -20.30 34.72 -7.70
N TYR A 722 -19.12 35.35 -7.70
CA TYR A 722 -18.64 36.12 -6.56
C TYR A 722 -19.53 37.34 -6.27
N GLN A 723 -20.00 38.04 -7.32
CA GLN A 723 -20.92 39.18 -7.20
C GLN A 723 -22.28 38.78 -6.61
N PHE A 724 -22.81 37.59 -6.94
CA PHE A 724 -24.01 37.07 -6.27
C PHE A 724 -23.81 36.98 -4.76
N GLY A 725 -22.70 36.37 -4.32
CA GLY A 725 -22.38 36.26 -2.90
C GLY A 725 -22.26 37.61 -2.19
N LEU A 726 -21.55 38.58 -2.78
CA LEU A 726 -21.38 39.91 -2.20
C LEU A 726 -22.70 40.68 -2.07
N LYS A 727 -23.51 40.67 -3.13
CA LYS A 727 -24.78 41.42 -3.18
C LYS A 727 -25.76 40.94 -2.10
N GLU A 728 -25.75 39.64 -1.81
CA GLU A 728 -26.63 39.01 -0.83
C GLU A 728 -26.02 38.95 0.58
N LYS A 729 -24.76 39.38 0.76
CA LYS A 729 -23.95 39.11 1.96
C LYS A 729 -23.96 37.63 2.36
N ASN A 730 -23.94 36.73 1.36
CA ASN A 730 -24.04 35.29 1.57
C ASN A 730 -22.69 34.70 1.96
N PHE A 731 -22.46 34.58 3.28
CA PHE A 731 -21.19 34.12 3.82
C PHE A 731 -20.82 32.70 3.39
N ASN A 732 -21.77 31.75 3.42
CA ASN A 732 -21.52 30.34 3.08
C ASN A 732 -21.00 30.19 1.64
N LEU A 733 -21.64 30.88 0.69
CA LEU A 733 -21.21 30.89 -0.70
C LEU A 733 -19.81 31.51 -0.84
N LEU A 734 -19.59 32.69 -0.27
CA LEU A 734 -18.30 33.39 -0.38
C LEU A 734 -17.16 32.62 0.26
N TYR A 735 -17.40 31.97 1.40
CA TYR A 735 -16.40 31.14 2.08
C TYR A 735 -16.02 29.91 1.25
N ARG A 736 -17.00 29.21 0.67
CA ARG A 736 -16.74 28.07 -0.23
C ARG A 736 -16.02 28.48 -1.50
N ILE A 737 -16.33 29.65 -2.06
CA ILE A 737 -15.58 30.23 -3.18
C ILE A 737 -14.13 30.53 -2.76
N TYR A 738 -13.92 31.13 -1.58
CA TYR A 738 -12.60 31.38 -1.04
C TYR A 738 -11.76 30.10 -0.92
N LEU A 739 -12.31 29.03 -0.33
CA LEU A 739 -11.63 27.74 -0.23
C LEU A 739 -11.26 27.15 -1.60
N ALA A 740 -12.16 27.29 -2.58
CA ALA A 740 -11.92 26.83 -3.95
C ALA A 740 -10.77 27.62 -4.61
N LEU A 741 -10.68 28.94 -4.39
CA LEU A 741 -9.68 29.81 -5.01
C LEU A 741 -8.31 29.76 -4.32
N HIS A 742 -8.26 29.49 -3.02
CA HIS A 742 -7.02 29.52 -2.24
C HIS A 742 -5.91 28.62 -2.85
N GLY A 743 -6.25 27.44 -3.37
CA GLY A 743 -5.27 26.56 -4.02
C GLY A 743 -4.93 26.91 -5.47
N LEU A 744 -5.63 27.88 -6.08
CA LEU A 744 -5.40 28.35 -7.45
C LEU A 744 -4.47 29.57 -7.54
N ILE A 745 -4.15 30.23 -6.43
CA ILE A 745 -3.32 31.45 -6.44
C ILE A 745 -1.89 31.24 -7.00
N ASN A 746 -1.43 29.99 -7.00
CA ASN A 746 -0.10 29.56 -7.46
C ASN A 746 -0.19 28.52 -8.59
N ILE A 747 -1.31 28.48 -9.33
CA ILE A 747 -1.43 27.60 -10.50
C ILE A 747 -0.56 28.11 -11.65
N GLY A 748 -0.10 27.21 -12.53
CA GLY A 748 0.73 27.58 -13.68
C GLY A 748 0.05 28.48 -14.72
N ASP A 749 -1.29 28.55 -14.73
CA ASP A 749 -2.05 29.47 -15.57
C ASP A 749 -2.10 30.86 -14.90
N THR A 750 -1.39 31.83 -15.50
CA THR A 750 -1.23 33.17 -14.93
C THR A 750 -2.54 33.97 -14.87
N ASP A 751 -3.43 33.83 -15.85
CA ASP A 751 -4.72 34.54 -15.86
C ASP A 751 -5.62 34.05 -14.73
N ILE A 752 -5.67 32.72 -14.53
CA ILE A 752 -6.43 32.11 -13.43
C ILE A 752 -5.82 32.49 -12.08
N ALA A 753 -4.49 32.46 -11.96
CA ALA A 753 -3.78 32.82 -10.73
C ALA A 753 -4.07 34.27 -10.32
N GLU A 754 -3.97 35.23 -11.24
CA GLU A 754 -4.24 36.66 -10.98
C GLU A 754 -5.70 36.90 -10.57
N LYS A 755 -6.66 36.24 -11.24
CA LYS A 755 -8.07 36.29 -10.88
C LYS A 755 -8.30 35.72 -9.48
N ALA A 756 -7.73 34.55 -9.17
CA ALA A 756 -7.85 33.92 -7.86
C ALA A 756 -7.30 34.82 -6.74
N GLN A 757 -6.10 35.38 -6.93
CA GLN A 757 -5.49 36.33 -5.99
C GLN A 757 -6.38 37.55 -5.75
N THR A 758 -6.97 38.10 -6.82
CA THR A 758 -7.88 39.24 -6.73
C THR A 758 -9.09 38.94 -5.85
N TYR A 759 -9.79 37.81 -6.09
CA TYR A 759 -10.98 37.46 -5.34
C TYR A 759 -10.68 36.99 -3.91
N VAL A 760 -9.53 36.37 -3.66
CA VAL A 760 -9.05 36.07 -2.30
C VAL A 760 -8.85 37.35 -1.49
N ARG A 761 -8.21 38.38 -2.07
CA ARG A 761 -8.05 39.70 -1.41
C ARG A 761 -9.41 40.36 -1.11
N ILE A 762 -10.36 40.28 -2.05
CA ILE A 762 -11.72 40.78 -1.84
C ILE A 762 -12.39 40.01 -0.69
N PHE A 763 -12.20 38.70 -0.59
CA PHE A 763 -12.76 37.89 0.50
C PHE A 763 -12.20 38.32 1.86
N HIS A 764 -10.89 38.53 1.99
CA HIS A 764 -10.30 38.93 3.27
C HIS A 764 -10.89 40.25 3.79
N ARG A 765 -11.11 41.20 2.89
CA ARG A 765 -11.78 42.47 3.22
C ARG A 765 -13.23 42.24 3.64
N PHE A 766 -14.00 41.49 2.84
CA PHE A 766 -15.38 41.13 3.18
C PHE A 766 -15.47 40.42 4.53
N PHE A 767 -14.60 39.45 4.79
CA PHE A 767 -14.56 38.68 6.02
C PHE A 767 -14.28 39.59 7.23
N ALA A 768 -13.31 40.50 7.15
CA ALA A 768 -13.07 41.47 8.22
C ALA A 768 -14.28 42.36 8.50
N GLU A 769 -14.93 42.88 7.44
CA GLU A 769 -16.16 43.69 7.55
C GLU A 769 -17.30 42.87 8.19
N PHE A 770 -17.50 41.65 7.71
CA PHE A 770 -18.53 40.73 8.18
C PHE A 770 -18.32 40.32 9.65
N MET A 771 -17.09 39.97 10.04
CA MET A 771 -16.79 39.57 11.42
C MET A 771 -16.91 40.74 12.40
N ALA A 772 -16.53 41.95 11.99
CA ALA A 772 -16.74 43.15 12.80
C ALA A 772 -18.24 43.43 13.00
N GLU A 773 -19.07 43.28 11.96
CA GLU A 773 -20.53 43.37 12.07
C GLU A 773 -21.06 42.25 12.98
N TYR A 774 -20.65 41.00 12.78
CA TYR A 774 -21.14 39.82 13.49
C TYR A 774 -20.84 39.88 14.99
N PHE A 775 -19.59 40.12 15.39
CA PHE A 775 -19.23 40.28 16.81
C PHE A 775 -19.68 41.63 17.38
N GLY A 776 -19.75 42.65 16.53
CA GLY A 776 -20.18 44.00 16.88
C GLY A 776 -21.65 44.11 17.27
N LYS A 777 -22.51 43.16 16.88
CA LYS A 777 -23.94 43.12 17.26
C LYS A 777 -24.19 43.24 18.77
N ASN A 778 -23.25 42.79 19.60
CA ASN A 778 -23.33 42.86 21.06
C ASN A 778 -22.49 44.00 21.67
N LEU A 779 -21.70 44.71 20.85
CA LEU A 779 -20.89 45.87 21.26
C LEU A 779 -21.71 47.13 21.00
N GLY A 780 -22.24 47.74 22.06
CA GLY A 780 -23.12 48.92 21.98
C GLY A 780 -22.45 50.26 21.59
N ASP A 781 -21.19 50.25 21.14
CA ASP A 781 -20.41 51.47 20.79
C ASP A 781 -19.76 51.34 19.40
N SER A 782 -20.07 52.29 18.51
CA SER A 782 -19.49 52.39 17.16
C SER A 782 -17.97 52.47 17.14
N LYS A 783 -17.34 53.07 18.16
CA LYS A 783 -15.88 53.20 18.21
C LYS A 783 -15.20 51.84 18.46
N GLN A 784 -15.81 51.00 19.29
CA GLN A 784 -15.30 49.65 19.55
C GLN A 784 -15.47 48.72 18.35
N GLN A 785 -16.53 48.92 17.56
CA GLN A 785 -16.72 48.22 16.29
C GLN A 785 -15.65 48.62 15.26
N ASP A 786 -15.33 49.91 15.14
CA ASP A 786 -14.25 50.40 14.28
C ASP A 786 -12.86 49.91 14.73
N GLU A 787 -12.60 49.88 16.04
CA GLU A 787 -11.35 49.32 16.60
C GLU A 787 -11.24 47.81 16.33
N LEU A 788 -12.34 47.06 16.48
CA LEU A 788 -12.40 45.63 16.14
C LEU A 788 -12.17 45.40 14.65
N TYR A 789 -12.84 46.15 13.78
CA TYR A 789 -12.68 46.08 12.33
C TYR A 789 -11.23 46.32 11.91
N ASN A 790 -10.62 47.39 12.40
CA ASN A 790 -9.21 47.71 12.12
C ASN A 790 -8.25 46.64 12.68
N SER A 791 -8.59 46.02 13.81
CA SER A 791 -7.79 44.93 14.39
C SER A 791 -7.90 43.66 13.55
N LEU A 792 -9.10 43.31 13.06
CA LEU A 792 -9.32 42.16 12.19
C LEU A 792 -8.66 42.33 10.82
N LEU A 793 -8.69 43.54 10.25
CA LEU A 793 -7.93 43.85 9.03
C LEU A 793 -6.42 43.66 9.23
N LYS A 794 -5.88 44.06 10.39
CA LYS A 794 -4.46 43.87 10.73
C LYS A 794 -4.08 42.40 10.96
N LEU A 795 -5.02 41.56 11.36
CA LEU A 795 -4.82 40.12 11.56
C LEU A 795 -4.89 39.32 10.25
N ASN A 796 -5.68 39.76 9.27
CA ASN A 796 -5.95 39.05 8.00
C ASN A 796 -5.08 39.49 6.81
N ILE A 797 -4.14 40.41 7.03
CA ILE A 797 -3.13 40.79 6.04
C ILE A 797 -1.83 40.10 6.45
N ASP A 798 -1.56 38.96 5.84
CA ASP A 798 -0.30 38.25 6.02
C ASP A 798 0.87 39.15 5.63
N GLN A 799 1.71 39.50 6.60
CA GLN A 799 2.95 40.25 6.38
C GLN A 799 3.97 39.48 5.52
N GLU A 800 3.76 38.18 5.31
CA GLU A 800 4.59 37.36 4.39
C GLU A 800 4.25 37.58 2.91
N LEU A 801 3.00 37.92 2.57
CA LEU A 801 2.64 38.19 1.17
C LEU A 801 3.33 39.45 0.65
N ASP A 802 3.46 40.52 1.44
CA ASP A 802 4.17 41.74 1.03
C ASP A 802 5.69 41.54 0.85
N ARG A 803 6.31 40.56 1.53
CA ARG A 803 7.77 40.32 1.39
C ARG A 803 8.16 39.76 0.02
N LEU A 804 7.24 39.15 -0.70
CA LEU A 804 7.44 38.71 -2.09
C LEU A 804 7.15 39.81 -3.12
N PHE A 805 6.58 40.96 -2.73
CA PHE A 805 6.11 42.00 -3.67
C PHE A 805 6.73 43.38 -3.47
N LEU A 806 7.61 43.60 -2.47
CA LEU A 806 8.27 44.90 -2.23
C LEU A 806 9.69 45.03 -2.81
N ASN A 807 10.10 44.15 -3.74
CA ASN A 807 11.39 44.24 -4.43
C ASN A 807 11.28 44.47 -5.94
N ASP A 808 10.27 45.20 -6.39
CA ASP A 808 10.27 45.85 -7.71
C ASP A 808 9.50 47.19 -7.63
N GLU A 809 10.13 48.18 -6.99
CA GLU A 809 10.05 49.60 -7.40
C GLU A 809 11.42 50.05 -7.92
#